data_AF-A0A3N8HHQ1-F1
#
_entry.id   AF-A0A3N8HHQ1-F1
#
_cell.length_a   1.000
_cell.length_b   1.000
_cell.length_c   1.000
_cell.angle_alpha   90.00
_cell.angle_beta   90.00
_cell.angle_gamma   90.00
#
_symmetry.space_group_name_H-M   'P 1'
#
loop_
_entity.id
_entity.type
_entity.pdbx_description
1 polymer ?
#
loop_
_entity_poly.entity_id
_entity_poly.type
_entity_poly.pdbx_seq_one_letter_code
_entity_poly.pdbx_strand_id
1 'polypeptide(L)'
;MGMTSSEAKAGLEQLIEETNWQFLSPQEVTHRLDEIAGSMFARRLRVQIEQLDQKYVWGAIGDDVPSHVLQKGALSADVKFTVFGDRFPETAEEQEILPRLKDLAKALWGEDMRPAGGLAWKRESVRVRLPKSVERLRELSPDKGSIAILFADLDKFKNLNDQAGHDKGDEAIRMVNRELHDLCLRHGGLPFHPSGDEYYLILPDVGLLPMMKALYDLRQRIQQHAFQGDDGRSHNIDLTLGLQFLHDEVTFEHIEQTIGQAEEATKSPVIDGEDTAPVKESNSENRDKAKRRGRLSIASVVGVPGVSTTARNFARFGTVLVRRRACLSRPTFPDPRLGMVELAAQNHKADGATTLDDAVEHLRRWLDIETTATCSMGSLLKEQPAEAVPQIALALAVASGVLRAQYFTNQTLPNDLRVAFTSDGSRAQVLVDGNVKWGGSLDGCESVEQVEILTRERERGSIPLIGLQVGLSDRPTFEGGDVLPRDLLSHVVVIDDRPNSGGGLPDFWQVAVAQVCQSAARGGGALYIFGWGRACDSSETVRRLKQEIDWSIDEIASLADITSDEVRVLRPVLTQNLKIVKTAEELVESLYENAPVEIAEESYQAGEANPTLDVLARKMLESQSLESIDGVRCRTAAQAYPVIIDVLRRAAIRRSADDAFQTLKELIAFKLVLEAPQQDPIPAYLRDEGGDLRRYASEVLIGPQSRIGKILAEGGQVEAFRRELESCYSTGAQHRSTRRALLVVPHAPRPDGSPSPEGLVSVWASPRVGDEAEENIVDWVFVWRTVEAFIGLPYSLYGSIQLAQSLLAEGVPTGAPTPTQLRMGQLTYVALSLHMRVDGVHRRIAKRIVDLSSD
;
A
#
# COMPACT_ATOMS: atom_id res chain seq x y z
N MET A 1 9.27 1.98 32.89
CA MET A 1 10.15 2.66 33.87
C MET A 1 9.93 4.14 33.66
N GLY A 2 9.55 4.90 34.70
CA GLY A 2 9.36 6.35 34.59
C GLY A 2 10.71 7.07 34.57
N MET A 3 10.80 8.16 33.80
CA MET A 3 11.96 9.06 33.81
C MET A 3 12.14 9.69 35.20
N THR A 4 13.38 9.97 35.60
CA THR A 4 13.77 10.59 36.89
C THR A 4 13.70 12.12 36.85
N SER A 5 13.64 12.80 38.02
CA SER A 5 13.65 14.28 38.14
C SER A 5 14.76 14.96 37.31
N SER A 6 15.92 14.31 37.21
CA SER A 6 17.06 14.78 36.43
C SER A 6 16.83 14.65 34.92
N GLU A 7 16.12 13.62 34.48
CA GLU A 7 15.92 13.32 33.05
C GLU A 7 14.93 14.29 32.40
N ALA A 8 13.82 14.66 33.04
CA ALA A 8 12.95 15.67 32.43
C ALA A 8 13.45 17.11 32.60
N LYS A 9 14.31 17.40 33.58
CA LYS A 9 15.09 18.65 33.58
C LYS A 9 15.99 18.72 32.36
N ALA A 10 16.74 17.64 32.06
CA ALA A 10 17.56 17.55 30.87
C ALA A 10 16.72 17.62 29.58
N GLY A 11 15.56 16.96 29.55
CA GLY A 11 14.62 17.04 28.42
C GLY A 11 14.08 18.44 28.17
N LEU A 12 13.78 19.20 29.23
CA LEU A 12 13.33 20.59 29.13
C LEU A 12 14.47 21.53 28.70
N GLU A 13 15.69 21.32 29.21
CA GLU A 13 16.87 22.09 28.78
C GLU A 13 17.19 21.83 27.30
N GLN A 14 17.12 20.58 26.86
CA GLN A 14 17.24 20.22 25.45
C GLN A 14 16.15 20.90 24.60
N LEU A 15 14.89 20.87 25.04
CA LEU A 15 13.78 21.51 24.33
C LEU A 15 14.01 23.02 24.17
N ILE A 16 14.53 23.69 25.21
CA ILE A 16 14.89 25.11 25.15
C ILE A 16 16.05 25.33 24.18
N GLU A 17 17.11 24.52 24.25
CA GLU A 17 18.27 24.64 23.38
C GLU A 17 17.91 24.45 21.91
N GLU A 18 17.03 23.50 21.59
CA GLU A 18 16.46 23.25 20.26
C GLU A 18 15.84 24.51 19.64
N THR A 19 15.19 25.37 20.44
CA THR A 19 14.62 26.62 19.91
C THR A 19 15.67 27.60 19.36
N ASN A 20 16.96 27.47 19.67
CA ASN A 20 17.99 28.39 19.16
C ASN A 20 18.33 28.17 17.67
N TRP A 21 18.06 26.97 17.15
CA TRP A 21 18.53 26.50 15.84
C TRP A 21 17.42 25.85 15.00
N GLN A 22 16.23 25.70 15.56
CA GLN A 22 14.99 25.38 14.84
C GLN A 22 13.78 26.06 15.48
N PHE A 23 12.69 26.18 14.74
CA PHE A 23 11.37 26.48 15.27
C PHE A 23 10.68 25.18 15.66
N LEU A 24 10.06 25.16 16.82
CA LEU A 24 9.30 24.01 17.30
C LEU A 24 7.82 24.23 17.02
N SER A 25 7.17 23.26 16.38
CA SER A 25 5.73 23.33 16.15
C SER A 25 4.98 23.29 17.49
N PRO A 26 3.80 23.93 17.59
CA PRO A 26 3.02 23.87 18.82
C PRO A 26 2.66 22.43 19.24
N GLN A 27 2.44 21.55 18.26
CA GLN A 27 2.18 20.13 18.48
C GLN A 27 3.40 19.40 19.06
N GLU A 28 4.60 19.62 18.52
CA GLU A 28 5.84 19.00 19.01
C GLU A 28 6.11 19.40 20.46
N VAL A 29 6.00 20.70 20.77
CA VAL A 29 6.17 21.19 22.14
C VAL A 29 5.12 20.58 23.06
N THR A 30 3.87 20.42 22.61
CA THR A 30 2.81 19.77 23.39
C THR A 30 3.18 18.33 23.73
N HIS A 31 3.57 17.54 22.73
CA HIS A 31 3.97 16.16 22.93
C HIS A 31 5.14 16.03 23.91
N ARG A 32 6.19 16.85 23.73
CA ARG A 32 7.37 16.85 24.59
C ARG A 32 7.05 17.33 26.00
N LEU A 33 6.15 18.30 26.18
CA LEU A 33 5.67 18.72 27.50
C LEU A 33 4.87 17.62 28.19
N ASP A 34 4.05 16.85 27.47
CA ASP A 34 3.30 15.72 28.04
C ASP A 34 4.23 14.57 28.46
N GLU A 35 5.28 14.28 27.69
CA GLU A 35 6.33 13.31 28.07
C GLU A 35 7.11 13.76 29.33
N ILE A 36 7.51 15.03 29.37
CA ILE A 36 8.18 15.66 30.51
C ILE A 36 7.25 15.65 31.74
N ALA A 37 5.95 15.92 31.55
CA ALA A 37 4.96 15.93 32.62
C ALA A 37 4.75 14.52 33.20
N GLY A 38 4.44 13.52 32.36
CA GLY A 38 4.09 12.16 32.78
C GLY A 38 5.17 11.42 33.60
N SER A 39 6.38 11.97 33.67
CA SER A 39 7.50 11.45 34.45
C SER A 39 7.74 12.15 35.80
N MET A 40 6.96 13.19 36.14
CA MET A 40 7.10 13.97 37.38
C MET A 40 5.74 14.42 37.92
N PHE A 41 5.71 15.10 39.08
CA PHE A 41 4.93 16.34 39.05
C PHE A 41 3.44 16.26 38.73
N ALA A 42 3.13 16.73 37.54
CA ALA A 42 1.80 16.78 36.98
C ALA A 42 1.69 15.71 35.89
N ARG A 43 0.49 15.17 35.66
CA ARG A 43 0.29 14.28 34.52
C ARG A 43 0.37 15.04 33.20
N ARG A 44 0.06 16.33 33.24
CA ARG A 44 0.08 17.25 32.10
C ARG A 44 0.61 18.63 32.48
N LEU A 45 1.24 19.29 31.52
CA LEU A 45 1.71 20.68 31.65
C LEU A 45 1.15 21.52 30.51
N ARG A 46 0.89 22.80 30.80
CA ARG A 46 0.45 23.77 29.79
C ARG A 46 1.20 25.08 29.95
N VAL A 47 1.80 25.55 28.87
CA VAL A 47 2.35 26.90 28.75
C VAL A 47 1.36 27.73 27.95
N GLN A 48 0.80 28.77 28.57
CA GLN A 48 -0.06 29.74 27.92
C GLN A 48 0.66 31.08 27.86
N ILE A 49 0.68 31.69 26.68
CA ILE A 49 1.18 33.05 26.47
C ILE A 49 0.01 33.91 26.03
N GLU A 50 -0.20 35.01 26.75
CA GLU A 50 -1.28 35.96 26.51
C GLU A 50 -0.68 37.28 26.05
N GLN A 51 -1.10 37.74 24.87
CA GLN A 51 -0.74 39.04 24.35
C GLN A 51 -2.00 39.81 23.97
N LEU A 52 -2.19 40.99 24.57
CA LEU A 52 -3.42 41.77 24.46
C LEU A 52 -4.66 40.95 24.88
N ASP A 53 -5.44 40.46 23.92
CA ASP A 53 -6.64 39.62 24.12
C ASP A 53 -6.51 38.20 23.55
N GLN A 54 -5.35 37.85 23.00
CA GLN A 54 -5.09 36.53 22.41
C GLN A 54 -4.36 35.61 23.36
N LYS A 55 -4.67 34.32 23.27
CA LYS A 55 -4.04 33.26 24.06
C LYS A 55 -3.44 32.22 23.12
N TYR A 56 -2.14 32.00 23.25
CA TYR A 56 -1.39 30.98 22.55
C TYR A 56 -1.01 29.89 23.54
N VAL A 57 -1.23 28.64 23.16
CA VAL A 57 -1.12 27.51 24.06
C VAL A 57 -0.18 26.46 23.49
N TRP A 58 0.65 25.91 24.37
CA TRP A 58 1.49 24.74 24.16
C TRP A 58 1.29 23.78 25.34
N GLY A 59 1.07 22.48 25.09
CA GLY A 59 0.82 21.48 26.15
C GLY A 59 -0.66 21.35 26.55
N ALA A 60 -1.03 20.15 27.01
CA ALA A 60 -2.33 19.75 27.57
C ALA A 60 -3.57 20.23 26.79
N ILE A 61 -3.95 19.47 25.75
CA ILE A 61 -5.12 19.70 24.89
C ILE A 61 -6.30 18.81 25.37
N GLY A 62 -7.54 19.29 25.23
CA GLY A 62 -8.77 18.54 25.51
C GLY A 62 -9.48 18.97 26.80
N ASP A 63 -10.48 18.21 27.27
CA ASP A 63 -11.31 18.60 28.42
C ASP A 63 -10.57 18.52 29.78
N ASP A 64 -9.49 17.74 29.84
CA ASP A 64 -8.65 17.54 31.03
C ASP A 64 -7.48 18.55 31.01
N VAL A 65 -7.85 19.84 31.06
CA VAL A 65 -6.90 20.96 31.07
C VAL A 65 -6.42 21.20 32.51
N PRO A 66 -5.10 21.28 32.74
CA PRO A 66 -4.55 21.61 34.05
C PRO A 66 -5.06 22.98 34.52
N SER A 67 -5.58 23.03 35.75
CA SER A 67 -6.19 24.24 36.30
C SER A 67 -5.32 24.97 37.33
N HIS A 68 -4.32 24.30 37.92
CA HIS A 68 -3.45 24.94 38.90
C HIS A 68 -2.37 25.76 38.20
N VAL A 69 -2.31 27.05 38.53
CA VAL A 69 -1.26 27.95 38.07
C VAL A 69 0.02 27.66 38.85
N LEU A 70 1.00 27.08 38.18
CA LEU A 70 2.32 26.78 38.74
C LEU A 70 3.20 28.02 38.79
N GLN A 71 3.19 28.80 37.71
CA GLN A 71 3.97 30.02 37.60
C GLN A 71 3.30 31.00 36.63
N LYS A 72 3.42 32.29 36.90
CA LYS A 72 2.99 33.35 35.98
C LYS A 72 3.94 34.53 36.02
N GLY A 73 4.02 35.28 34.93
CA GLY A 73 4.84 36.48 34.84
C GLY A 73 4.62 37.25 33.54
N ALA A 74 5.46 38.26 33.33
CA ALA A 74 5.48 39.05 32.11
C ALA A 74 6.79 38.78 31.33
N LEU A 75 6.68 38.61 30.02
CA LEU A 75 7.83 38.60 29.09
C LEU A 75 8.14 40.01 28.59
N SER A 76 7.11 40.85 28.40
CA SER A 76 7.20 42.28 28.06
C SER A 76 6.01 43.05 28.66
N ALA A 77 5.85 44.34 28.33
CA ALA A 77 4.72 45.15 28.81
C ALA A 77 3.35 44.54 28.42
N ASP A 78 3.27 43.98 27.22
CA ASP A 78 2.02 43.49 26.63
C ASP A 78 1.93 41.96 26.52
N VAL A 79 3.01 41.24 26.87
CA VAL A 79 3.09 39.78 26.77
C VAL A 79 3.24 39.17 28.16
N LYS A 80 2.27 38.35 28.53
CA LYS A 80 2.22 37.61 29.81
C LYS A 80 2.32 36.13 29.52
N PHE A 81 2.90 35.37 30.46
CA PHE A 81 2.90 33.92 30.39
C PHE A 81 2.35 33.32 31.68
N THR A 82 1.68 32.19 31.55
CA THR A 82 1.17 31.39 32.66
C THR A 82 1.44 29.92 32.36
N VAL A 83 2.00 29.22 33.33
CA VAL A 83 2.26 27.79 33.28
C VAL A 83 1.29 27.09 34.22
N PHE A 84 0.60 26.07 33.72
CA PHE A 84 -0.36 25.28 34.47
C PHE A 84 0.11 23.84 34.61
N GLY A 85 -0.34 23.19 35.68
CA GLY A 85 -0.17 21.77 35.95
C GLY A 85 -1.26 21.25 36.87
N ASP A 86 -1.32 19.93 37.06
CA ASP A 86 -2.39 19.28 37.83
C ASP A 86 -2.13 19.29 39.34
N ARG A 87 -0.86 19.43 39.75
CA ARG A 87 -0.47 19.67 41.15
C ARG A 87 0.75 20.58 41.22
N PHE A 88 0.94 21.21 42.38
CA PHE A 88 2.16 21.95 42.66
C PHE A 88 3.37 21.02 42.87
N PRO A 89 4.58 21.44 42.48
CA PRO A 89 5.81 20.74 42.84
C PRO A 89 6.06 20.77 44.35
N GLU A 90 6.39 19.61 44.93
CA GLU A 90 6.52 19.40 46.38
C GLU A 90 7.98 19.20 46.82
N THR A 91 8.85 18.70 45.94
CA THR A 91 10.27 18.50 46.25
C THR A 91 11.14 19.67 45.77
N ALA A 92 12.33 19.82 46.35
CA ALA A 92 13.29 20.84 45.92
C ALA A 92 13.71 20.66 44.44
N GLU A 93 13.87 19.41 43.99
CA GLU A 93 14.19 19.08 42.60
C GLU A 93 13.05 19.45 41.64
N GLU A 94 11.79 19.22 42.04
CA GLU A 94 10.61 19.60 41.26
C GLU A 94 10.45 21.13 41.16
N GLN A 95 10.82 21.87 42.22
CA GLN A 95 10.76 23.34 42.23
C GLN A 95 11.80 24.01 41.31
N GLU A 96 12.94 23.36 41.06
CA GLU A 96 13.96 23.85 40.10
C GLU A 96 13.47 23.87 38.64
N ILE A 97 12.39 23.15 38.32
CA ILE A 97 11.83 23.09 36.97
C ILE A 97 11.02 24.34 36.64
N LEU A 98 10.42 25.01 37.64
CA LEU A 98 9.57 26.18 37.41
C LEU A 98 10.31 27.29 36.64
N PRO A 99 11.50 27.77 37.06
CA PRO A 99 12.28 28.75 36.28
C PRO A 99 12.54 28.33 34.83
N ARG A 100 12.75 27.03 34.57
CA ARG A 100 12.98 26.52 33.22
C ARG A 100 11.73 26.58 32.34
N LEU A 101 10.54 26.38 32.90
CA LEU A 101 9.28 26.56 32.18
C LEU A 101 9.06 28.03 31.77
N LYS A 102 9.54 28.98 32.58
CA LYS A 102 9.62 30.39 32.17
C LYS A 102 10.62 30.60 31.03
N ASP A 103 11.80 30.00 31.11
CA ASP A 103 12.81 30.08 30.05
C ASP A 103 12.26 29.52 28.72
N LEU A 104 11.51 28.40 28.79
CA LEU A 104 10.79 27.84 27.65
C LEU A 104 9.75 28.81 27.10
N ALA A 105 8.90 29.41 27.94
CA ALA A 105 7.91 30.39 27.48
C ALA A 105 8.57 31.58 26.77
N LYS A 106 9.71 32.05 27.29
CA LYS A 106 10.51 33.10 26.64
C LYS A 106 11.08 32.64 25.31
N ALA A 107 11.57 31.40 25.22
CA ALA A 107 12.16 30.84 24.01
C ALA A 107 11.12 30.61 22.90
N LEU A 108 9.91 30.15 23.25
CA LEU A 108 8.80 29.95 22.33
C LEU A 108 8.26 31.27 21.76
N TRP A 109 8.16 32.30 22.60
CA TRP A 109 7.67 33.61 22.16
C TRP A 109 8.73 34.46 21.47
N GLY A 110 9.97 34.42 21.96
CA GLY A 110 11.20 34.95 21.34
C GLY A 110 11.13 36.31 20.63
N GLU A 111 12.15 36.59 19.81
CA GLU A 111 12.27 37.83 19.03
C GLU A 111 11.58 37.77 17.66
N ASP A 112 11.28 36.55 17.22
CA ASP A 112 10.73 36.28 15.89
C ASP A 112 9.21 36.43 15.84
N MET A 113 8.51 36.48 16.98
CA MET A 113 7.06 36.73 17.01
C MET A 113 6.74 38.20 16.73
N ARG A 114 5.67 38.45 15.97
CA ARG A 114 5.17 39.80 15.73
C ARG A 114 4.30 40.32 16.88
N PRO A 115 4.13 41.65 17.02
CA PRO A 115 3.25 42.23 18.04
C PRO A 115 1.77 41.80 17.96
N ALA A 116 1.29 41.37 16.79
CA ALA A 116 -0.06 40.87 16.60
C ALA A 116 -0.15 39.32 16.62
N GLY A 117 0.94 38.64 16.98
CA GLY A 117 1.10 37.19 16.90
C GLY A 117 1.67 36.69 15.57
N GLY A 118 2.01 35.40 15.53
CA GLY A 118 2.61 34.74 14.36
C GLY A 118 4.11 34.98 14.20
N LEU A 119 4.81 34.01 13.60
CA LEU A 119 6.26 34.11 13.34
C LEU A 119 6.54 35.07 12.18
N ALA A 120 7.50 35.97 12.33
CA ALA A 120 7.90 36.92 11.31
C ALA A 120 8.79 36.24 10.25
N TRP A 121 8.37 36.25 8.98
CA TRP A 121 9.13 35.63 7.88
C TRP A 121 10.46 36.34 7.56
N LYS A 122 10.49 37.68 7.64
CA LYS A 122 11.63 38.51 7.17
C LYS A 122 12.82 38.61 8.14
N ARG A 123 12.88 37.76 9.18
CA ARG A 123 13.98 37.76 10.15
C ARG A 123 15.12 36.87 9.66
N GLU A 124 16.36 37.29 9.91
CA GLU A 124 17.55 36.51 9.52
C GLU A 124 17.58 35.11 10.18
N SER A 125 17.08 35.03 11.42
CA SER A 125 16.88 33.78 12.16
C SER A 125 16.05 32.75 11.38
N VAL A 126 15.08 33.17 10.56
CA VAL A 126 14.25 32.25 9.77
C VAL A 126 15.09 31.53 8.72
N ARG A 127 15.97 32.25 8.01
CA ARG A 127 16.87 31.64 7.00
C ARG A 127 17.72 30.53 7.59
N VAL A 128 18.15 30.69 8.84
CA VAL A 128 19.01 29.73 9.55
C VAL A 128 18.21 28.58 10.16
N ARG A 129 17.09 28.86 10.83
CA ARG A 129 16.34 27.89 11.63
C ARG A 129 15.34 27.06 10.83
N LEU A 130 14.78 27.64 9.76
CA LEU A 130 13.67 27.03 9.02
C LEU A 130 14.04 25.70 8.34
N PRO A 131 15.19 25.54 7.66
CA PRO A 131 15.54 24.27 7.02
C PRO A 131 15.52 23.11 8.02
N LYS A 132 16.07 23.31 9.22
CA LYS A 132 16.08 22.28 10.26
C LYS A 132 14.68 21.97 10.78
N SER A 133 13.85 23.00 10.91
CA SER A 133 12.44 22.85 11.32
C SER A 133 11.65 22.02 10.29
N VAL A 134 11.90 22.24 9.00
CA VAL A 134 11.23 21.50 7.92
C VAL A 134 11.71 20.05 7.85
N GLU A 135 13.00 19.77 8.02
CA GLU A 135 13.49 18.39 8.17
C GLU A 135 12.71 17.65 9.25
N ARG A 136 12.50 18.29 10.40
CA ARG A 136 11.74 17.73 11.51
C ARG A 136 10.27 17.47 11.14
N LEU A 137 9.62 18.42 10.45
CA LEU A 137 8.24 18.25 9.98
C LEU A 137 8.10 17.10 8.97
N ARG A 138 9.12 16.84 8.13
CA ARG A 138 9.13 15.69 7.20
C ARG A 138 9.17 14.35 7.93
N GLU A 139 9.86 14.27 9.06
CA GLU A 139 9.89 13.05 9.89
C GLU A 139 8.52 12.69 10.48
N LEU A 140 7.62 13.67 10.60
CA LEU A 140 6.25 13.49 11.07
C LEU A 140 5.28 13.04 9.96
N SER A 141 5.71 13.03 8.69
CA SER A 141 4.89 12.56 7.56
C SER A 141 4.84 11.02 7.51
N PRO A 142 3.66 10.40 7.25
CA PRO A 142 3.52 8.94 7.15
C PRO A 142 4.46 8.29 6.13
N ASP A 143 4.68 8.95 5.00
CA ASP A 143 5.50 8.44 3.88
C ASP A 143 6.97 8.90 3.97
N LYS A 144 7.34 9.62 5.04
CA LYS A 144 8.70 10.15 5.31
C LYS A 144 9.33 10.81 4.08
N GLY A 145 8.83 11.98 3.68
CA GLY A 145 9.43 12.65 2.54
C GLY A 145 8.90 14.02 2.18
N SER A 146 7.67 14.39 2.51
CA SER A 146 7.07 15.64 2.04
C SER A 146 6.58 16.55 3.16
N ILE A 147 6.49 17.84 2.82
CA ILE A 147 5.74 18.85 3.57
C ILE A 147 4.73 19.52 2.64
N ALA A 148 3.70 20.09 3.26
CA ALA A 148 2.75 20.95 2.59
C ALA A 148 3.03 22.41 2.94
N ILE A 149 3.10 23.25 1.92
CA ILE A 149 3.27 24.70 2.03
C ILE A 149 1.98 25.36 1.58
N LEU A 150 1.41 26.15 2.48
CA LEU A 150 0.17 26.90 2.27
C LEU A 150 0.49 28.39 2.22
N PHE A 151 0.01 29.05 1.18
CA PHE A 151 -0.16 30.50 1.13
C PHE A 151 -1.60 30.85 1.49
N ALA A 152 -1.81 31.88 2.31
CA ALA A 152 -3.15 32.36 2.66
C ALA A 152 -3.23 33.90 2.60
N ASP A 153 -4.28 34.41 1.96
CA ASP A 153 -4.57 35.84 1.78
C ASP A 153 -5.97 36.15 2.35
N LEU A 154 -6.09 37.17 3.22
CA LEU A 154 -7.38 37.57 3.78
C LEU A 154 -8.20 38.40 2.78
N ASP A 155 -9.30 37.82 2.33
CA ASP A 155 -10.26 38.48 1.48
C ASP A 155 -11.04 39.55 2.26
N LYS A 156 -11.29 40.68 1.58
CA LYS A 156 -12.04 41.83 2.11
C LYS A 156 -11.38 42.49 3.33
N PHE A 157 -10.13 42.20 3.65
CA PHE A 157 -9.41 42.81 4.78
C PHE A 157 -9.32 44.35 4.64
N LYS A 158 -8.96 44.85 3.46
CA LYS A 158 -8.98 46.29 3.18
C LYS A 158 -10.36 46.91 3.40
N ASN A 159 -11.43 46.24 2.96
CA ASN A 159 -12.80 46.73 3.17
C ASN A 159 -13.15 46.79 4.66
N LEU A 160 -12.68 45.84 5.46
CA LEU A 160 -12.85 45.88 6.91
C LEU A 160 -12.13 47.10 7.50
N ASN A 161 -10.88 47.35 7.14
CA ASN A 161 -10.15 48.54 7.61
C ASN A 161 -10.84 49.84 7.19
N ASP A 162 -11.27 49.94 5.93
CA ASP A 162 -11.86 51.14 5.36
C ASP A 162 -13.25 51.44 5.97
N GLN A 163 -14.01 50.42 6.40
CA GLN A 163 -15.39 50.56 6.88
C GLN A 163 -15.53 50.48 8.42
N ALA A 164 -14.68 49.68 9.08
CA ALA A 164 -14.74 49.39 10.50
C ALA A 164 -13.51 49.87 11.30
N GLY A 165 -12.54 50.51 10.62
CA GLY A 165 -11.34 51.07 11.25
C GLY A 165 -10.20 50.07 11.44
N HIS A 166 -8.99 50.62 11.61
CA HIS A 166 -7.76 49.82 11.76
C HIS A 166 -7.76 48.96 13.03
N ASP A 167 -8.39 49.39 14.11
CA ASP A 167 -8.50 48.60 15.34
C ASP A 167 -9.22 47.27 15.10
N LYS A 168 -10.24 47.27 14.22
CA LYS A 168 -10.96 46.06 13.80
C LYS A 168 -10.15 45.21 12.82
N GLY A 169 -9.33 45.83 11.97
CA GLY A 169 -8.31 45.12 11.20
C GLY A 169 -7.31 44.39 12.08
N ASP A 170 -6.80 45.05 13.12
CA ASP A 170 -5.87 44.46 14.07
C ASP A 170 -6.52 43.34 14.91
N GLU A 171 -7.82 43.46 15.22
CA GLU A 171 -8.62 42.37 15.80
C GLU A 171 -8.71 41.18 14.84
N ALA A 172 -8.95 41.41 13.55
CA ALA A 172 -9.01 40.36 12.53
C ALA A 172 -7.67 39.63 12.37
N ILE A 173 -6.54 40.35 12.30
CA ILE A 173 -5.20 39.75 12.22
C ILE A 173 -4.93 38.86 13.44
N ARG A 174 -5.21 39.38 14.64
CA ARG A 174 -5.04 38.64 15.90
C ARG A 174 -5.88 37.36 15.94
N MET A 175 -7.13 37.45 15.50
CA MET A 175 -8.04 36.31 15.40
C MET A 175 -7.49 35.24 14.43
N VAL A 176 -7.05 35.65 13.23
CA VAL A 176 -6.49 34.74 12.22
C VAL A 176 -5.21 34.08 12.73
N ASN A 177 -4.28 34.84 13.33
CA ASN A 177 -3.06 34.29 13.92
C ASN A 177 -3.35 33.20 14.97
N ARG A 178 -4.39 33.38 15.79
CA ARG A 178 -4.82 32.37 16.76
C ARG A 178 -5.37 31.13 16.06
N GLU A 179 -6.24 31.29 15.06
CA GLU A 179 -6.82 30.16 14.32
C GLU A 179 -5.75 29.34 13.57
N LEU A 180 -4.73 30.01 13.02
CA LEU A 180 -3.58 29.36 12.37
C LEU A 180 -2.68 28.65 13.39
N HIS A 181 -2.45 29.25 14.56
CA HIS A 181 -1.74 28.60 15.67
C HIS A 181 -2.47 27.33 16.12
N ASP A 182 -3.80 27.40 16.29
CA ASP A 182 -4.62 26.26 16.68
C ASP A 182 -4.65 25.17 15.61
N LEU A 183 -4.60 25.54 14.32
CA LEU A 183 -4.42 24.57 13.24
C LEU A 183 -3.08 23.85 13.38
N CYS A 184 -1.97 24.58 13.57
CA CYS A 184 -0.64 24.01 13.73
C CYS A 184 -0.47 23.22 15.04
N LEU A 185 -1.26 23.53 16.06
CA LEU A 185 -1.33 22.75 17.29
C LEU A 185 -1.98 21.39 17.07
N ARG A 186 -3.03 21.31 16.24
CA ARG A 186 -3.75 20.05 15.93
C ARG A 186 -3.05 19.19 14.89
N HIS A 187 -2.49 19.80 13.85
CA HIS A 187 -1.95 19.09 12.68
C HIS A 187 -0.44 19.18 12.55
N GLY A 188 0.24 19.85 13.49
CA GLY A 188 1.67 20.13 13.40
C GLY A 188 1.96 21.34 12.49
N GLY A 189 3.23 21.72 12.42
CA GLY A 189 3.69 22.78 11.52
C GLY A 189 3.89 24.16 12.16
N LEU A 190 4.13 25.14 11.30
CA LEU A 190 4.58 26.49 11.67
C LEU A 190 3.81 27.56 10.88
N PRO A 191 3.08 28.46 11.57
CA PRO A 191 2.43 29.60 10.94
C PRO A 191 3.33 30.84 10.94
N PHE A 192 3.52 31.44 9.77
CA PHE A 192 4.27 32.66 9.55
C PHE A 192 3.35 33.79 9.08
N HIS A 193 3.59 35.00 9.61
CA HIS A 193 2.90 36.24 9.25
C HIS A 193 3.90 37.23 8.65
N PRO A 194 4.20 37.18 7.33
CA PRO A 194 5.14 38.08 6.67
C PRO A 194 4.76 39.56 6.78
N SER A 195 3.51 39.91 6.46
CA SER A 195 2.99 41.27 6.49
C SER A 195 1.48 41.31 6.22
N GLY A 196 0.80 42.38 6.66
CA GLY A 196 -0.56 42.69 6.26
C GLY A 196 -1.56 41.54 6.46
N ASP A 197 -2.21 41.17 5.36
CA ASP A 197 -3.24 40.13 5.19
C ASP A 197 -2.70 38.78 4.68
N GLU A 198 -1.37 38.62 4.57
CA GLU A 198 -0.74 37.43 4.00
C GLU A 198 -0.13 36.52 5.07
N TYR A 199 -0.26 35.21 4.90
CA TYR A 199 0.27 34.18 5.80
C TYR A 199 0.88 33.03 5.03
N TYR A 200 1.91 32.40 5.61
CA TYR A 200 2.46 31.13 5.14
C TYR A 200 2.33 30.09 6.23
N LEU A 201 1.94 28.87 5.88
CA LEU A 201 1.99 27.74 6.79
C LEU A 201 2.82 26.64 6.19
N ILE A 202 3.66 26.04 7.03
CA ILE A 202 4.43 24.85 6.68
C ILE A 202 3.96 23.72 7.57
N LEU A 203 3.33 22.72 6.97
CA LEU A 203 2.67 21.61 7.66
C LEU A 203 3.37 20.29 7.28
N PRO A 204 3.37 19.28 8.17
CA PRO A 204 3.72 17.92 7.75
C PRO A 204 2.72 17.45 6.68
N ASP A 205 3.19 16.66 5.71
CA ASP A 205 2.29 16.04 4.74
C ASP A 205 1.52 14.90 5.42
N VAL A 206 0.27 15.19 5.78
CA VAL A 206 -0.70 14.27 6.39
C VAL A 206 -1.70 13.71 5.37
N GLY A 207 -1.43 13.90 4.07
CA GLY A 207 -2.34 13.59 2.98
C GLY A 207 -3.29 14.74 2.64
N LEU A 208 -3.69 14.81 1.37
CA LEU A 208 -4.44 15.94 0.82
C LEU A 208 -5.88 16.05 1.36
N LEU A 209 -6.59 14.93 1.55
CA LEU A 209 -7.96 14.98 2.08
C LEU A 209 -8.04 15.48 3.54
N PRO A 210 -7.28 14.93 4.52
CA PRO A 210 -7.26 15.47 5.87
C PRO A 210 -6.88 16.96 5.92
N MET A 211 -5.94 17.37 5.06
CA MET A 211 -5.53 18.77 4.94
C MET A 211 -6.65 19.67 4.41
N MET A 212 -7.29 19.29 3.30
CA MET A 212 -8.43 20.03 2.76
C MET A 212 -9.55 20.15 3.80
N LYS A 213 -9.83 19.09 4.57
CA LYS A 213 -10.82 19.15 5.64
C LYS A 213 -10.44 20.17 6.72
N ALA A 214 -9.19 20.14 7.19
CA ALA A 214 -8.71 21.06 8.20
C ALA A 214 -8.74 22.53 7.73
N LEU A 215 -8.38 22.79 6.47
CA LEU A 215 -8.43 24.11 5.84
C LEU A 215 -9.87 24.59 5.63
N TYR A 216 -10.78 23.68 5.27
CA TYR A 216 -12.20 24.00 5.17
C TYR A 216 -12.76 24.44 6.53
N ASP A 217 -12.46 23.70 7.60
CA ASP A 217 -12.93 24.02 8.95
C ASP A 217 -12.30 25.32 9.47
N LEU A 218 -11.03 25.60 9.16
CA LEU A 218 -10.38 26.88 9.41
C LEU A 218 -11.13 28.04 8.74
N ARG A 219 -11.37 27.92 7.43
CA ARG A 219 -12.08 28.94 6.66
C ARG A 219 -13.48 29.18 7.24
N GLN A 220 -14.22 28.13 7.59
CA GLN A 220 -15.55 28.26 8.19
C GLN A 220 -15.51 29.05 9.51
N ARG A 221 -14.57 28.77 10.41
CA ARG A 221 -14.43 29.52 11.67
C ARG A 221 -14.13 31.00 11.44
N ILE A 222 -13.28 31.31 10.46
CA ILE A 222 -12.93 32.69 10.10
C ILE A 222 -14.13 33.41 9.47
N GLN A 223 -14.84 32.76 8.54
CA GLN A 223 -16.03 33.33 7.88
C GLN A 223 -17.18 33.60 8.84
N GLN A 224 -17.36 32.75 9.86
CA GLN A 224 -18.42 32.89 10.85
C GLN A 224 -18.17 34.04 11.84
N HIS A 225 -16.95 34.54 11.92
CA HIS A 225 -16.61 35.66 12.80
C HIS A 225 -17.08 36.99 12.20
N ALA A 226 -17.95 37.66 12.95
CA ALA A 226 -18.59 38.93 12.60
C ALA A 226 -17.90 40.09 13.31
N PHE A 227 -17.16 40.91 12.56
CA PHE A 227 -16.54 42.12 13.07
C PHE A 227 -17.55 43.26 13.06
N GLN A 228 -17.84 43.81 14.24
CA GLN A 228 -18.74 44.95 14.38
C GLN A 228 -18.01 46.23 14.00
N GLY A 229 -18.50 46.92 12.97
CA GLY A 229 -18.04 48.25 12.60
C GLY A 229 -18.60 49.32 13.51
N ASP A 230 -17.97 50.49 13.50
CA ASP A 230 -18.42 51.67 14.26
C ASP A 230 -19.81 52.16 13.80
N ASP A 231 -20.23 51.79 12.59
CA ASP A 231 -21.55 52.06 12.02
C ASP A 231 -22.63 51.06 12.46
N GLY A 232 -22.30 50.09 13.31
CA GLY A 232 -23.18 49.04 13.80
C GLY A 232 -23.45 47.92 12.80
N ARG A 233 -22.75 47.89 11.65
CA ARG A 233 -22.84 46.81 10.67
C ARG A 233 -21.84 45.70 11.00
N SER A 234 -22.20 44.49 10.60
CA SER A 234 -21.32 43.33 10.69
C SER A 234 -20.55 43.15 9.39
N HIS A 235 -19.23 43.00 9.51
CA HIS A 235 -18.31 42.73 8.42
C HIS A 235 -17.68 41.36 8.63
N ASN A 236 -17.58 40.57 7.56
CA ASN A 236 -16.96 39.25 7.59
C ASN A 236 -15.82 39.23 6.59
N ILE A 237 -14.74 38.55 6.97
CA ILE A 237 -13.58 38.28 6.12
C ILE A 237 -13.64 36.84 5.62
N ASP A 238 -12.86 36.55 4.58
CA ASP A 238 -12.71 35.20 4.04
C ASP A 238 -11.22 34.90 3.78
N LEU A 239 -10.89 33.68 3.41
CA LEU A 239 -9.54 33.25 3.08
C LEU A 239 -9.48 32.70 1.66
N THR A 240 -8.51 33.20 0.91
CA THR A 240 -8.01 32.54 -0.30
C THR A 240 -6.74 31.78 0.04
N LEU A 241 -6.69 30.52 -0.39
CA LEU A 241 -5.64 29.57 -0.03
C LEU A 241 -4.97 29.01 -1.28
N GLY A 242 -3.65 28.90 -1.26
CA GLY A 242 -2.86 28.22 -2.26
C GLY A 242 -2.02 27.12 -1.60
N LEU A 243 -2.10 25.89 -2.10
CA LEU A 243 -1.43 24.73 -1.52
C LEU A 243 -0.42 24.14 -2.51
N GLN A 244 0.78 23.84 -2.03
CA GLN A 244 1.82 23.15 -2.80
C GLN A 244 2.59 22.17 -1.92
N PHE A 245 2.94 21.00 -2.45
CA PHE A 245 3.79 20.02 -1.78
C PHE A 245 5.25 20.17 -2.19
N LEU A 246 6.15 19.94 -1.24
CA LEU A 246 7.60 19.85 -1.45
C LEU A 246 8.07 18.45 -1.02
N HIS A 247 8.59 17.67 -1.98
CA HIS A 247 8.98 16.27 -1.79
C HIS A 247 10.50 16.05 -1.65
N ASP A 248 11.33 16.88 -2.29
CA ASP A 248 12.77 16.63 -2.48
C ASP A 248 13.66 17.41 -1.48
N GLU A 249 14.80 17.95 -1.94
CA GLU A 249 15.75 18.68 -1.10
C GLU A 249 15.11 19.90 -0.43
N VAL A 250 15.38 20.09 0.85
CA VAL A 250 14.84 21.19 1.65
C VAL A 250 15.94 22.21 1.92
N THR A 251 16.06 23.18 1.05
CA THR A 251 16.83 24.41 1.32
C THR A 251 15.84 25.56 1.54
N PHE A 252 16.33 26.65 2.11
CA PHE A 252 15.51 27.86 2.24
C PHE A 252 15.01 28.37 0.87
N GLU A 253 15.84 28.26 -0.16
CA GLU A 253 15.49 28.66 -1.53
C GLU A 253 14.36 27.80 -2.12
N HIS A 254 14.40 26.48 -1.91
CA HIS A 254 13.32 25.59 -2.34
C HIS A 254 12.01 25.95 -1.62
N ILE A 255 12.06 26.23 -0.32
CA ILE A 255 10.88 26.66 0.46
C ILE A 255 10.32 27.98 -0.10
N GLU A 256 11.17 28.99 -0.33
CA GLU A 256 10.73 30.28 -0.91
C GLU A 256 10.11 30.09 -2.30
N GLN A 257 10.70 29.23 -3.15
CA GLN A 257 10.16 28.92 -4.46
C GLN A 257 8.78 28.25 -4.37
N THR A 258 8.61 27.29 -3.46
CA THR A 258 7.33 26.60 -3.25
C THR A 258 6.27 27.54 -2.68
N ILE A 259 6.63 28.47 -1.79
CA ILE A 259 5.72 29.55 -1.34
C ILE A 259 5.26 30.38 -2.53
N GLY A 260 6.19 30.79 -3.42
CA GLY A 260 5.84 31.54 -4.62
C GLY A 260 4.90 30.78 -5.57
N GLN A 261 5.06 29.45 -5.68
CA GLN A 261 4.15 28.60 -6.45
C GLN A 261 2.75 28.54 -5.81
N ALA A 262 2.68 28.38 -4.49
CA ALA A 262 1.42 28.38 -3.74
C ALA A 262 0.70 29.74 -3.86
N GLU A 263 1.44 30.86 -3.76
CA GLU A 263 0.91 32.20 -3.97
C GLU A 263 0.37 32.36 -5.40
N GLU A 264 1.14 31.98 -6.42
CA GLU A 264 0.74 32.09 -7.82
C GLU A 264 -0.52 31.26 -8.12
N ALA A 265 -0.71 30.12 -7.43
CA ALA A 265 -1.92 29.29 -7.53
C ALA A 265 -3.21 30.04 -7.17
N THR A 266 -3.12 31.05 -6.29
CA THR A 266 -4.28 31.87 -5.88
C THR A 266 -4.67 32.93 -6.90
N LYS A 267 -3.85 33.13 -7.94
CA LYS A 267 -4.06 34.12 -8.99
C LYS A 267 -4.66 33.44 -10.22
N SER A 268 -5.59 34.11 -10.91
CA SER A 268 -6.15 33.57 -12.15
C SER A 268 -5.17 33.73 -13.33
N PRO A 269 -5.01 32.74 -14.22
CA PRO A 269 -4.59 33.03 -15.59
C PRO A 269 -5.71 33.84 -16.26
N VAL A 270 -5.36 34.97 -16.88
CA VAL A 270 -6.34 35.76 -17.67
C VAL A 270 -6.69 34.93 -18.90
N ILE A 271 -7.88 34.35 -18.91
CA ILE A 271 -8.51 33.82 -20.12
C ILE A 271 -9.75 34.68 -20.33
N ASP A 272 -9.61 35.75 -21.11
CA ASP A 272 -10.76 36.48 -21.60
C ASP A 272 -11.48 35.58 -22.62
N GLY A 273 -12.64 35.07 -22.22
CA GLY A 273 -13.58 34.43 -23.11
C GLY A 273 -14.26 35.51 -23.96
N GLU A 274 -14.18 35.33 -25.28
CA GLU A 274 -14.72 36.17 -26.38
C GLU A 274 -13.78 37.24 -26.96
N ASP A 275 -12.61 36.84 -27.48
CA ASP A 275 -12.23 37.08 -28.87
C ASP A 275 -10.83 36.50 -29.18
N THR A 276 -10.71 35.86 -30.34
CA THR A 276 -9.43 35.34 -30.84
C THR A 276 -8.49 36.47 -31.29
N ALA A 277 -7.59 36.92 -30.41
CA ALA A 277 -6.33 37.55 -30.81
C ALA A 277 -5.29 37.54 -29.66
N PRO A 278 -4.03 37.14 -29.90
CA PRO A 278 -2.98 37.26 -28.89
C PRO A 278 -2.66 38.74 -28.66
N VAL A 279 -2.87 39.23 -27.44
CA VAL A 279 -2.45 40.58 -27.02
C VAL A 279 -0.93 40.65 -27.10
N LYS A 280 -0.42 41.44 -28.04
CA LYS A 280 1.01 41.75 -28.14
C LYS A 280 1.46 42.56 -26.93
N GLU A 281 2.63 42.18 -26.45
CA GLU A 281 3.47 42.89 -25.50
C GLU A 281 3.43 44.42 -25.71
N SER A 282 2.93 45.14 -24.72
CA SER A 282 3.35 46.51 -24.48
C SER A 282 3.27 46.84 -22.99
N ASN A 283 4.41 47.30 -22.49
CA ASN A 283 4.69 47.97 -21.21
C ASN A 283 4.37 47.24 -19.89
N SER A 284 5.47 46.84 -19.25
CA SER A 284 5.59 46.55 -17.82
C SER A 284 5.04 47.69 -16.96
N GLU A 285 3.97 47.42 -16.19
CA GLU A 285 3.73 47.92 -14.81
C GLU A 285 2.28 47.71 -14.32
N ASN A 286 1.33 47.24 -15.14
CA ASN A 286 -0.01 46.85 -14.69
C ASN A 286 -0.31 45.39 -15.03
N ARG A 287 -0.01 44.47 -14.10
CA ARG A 287 -0.51 43.08 -14.12
C ARG A 287 -1.39 42.84 -12.90
N ASP A 288 -2.57 43.44 -12.87
CA ASP A 288 -3.62 43.01 -11.95
C ASP A 288 -4.26 41.73 -12.50
N LYS A 289 -3.61 40.57 -12.28
CA LYS A 289 -4.29 39.28 -12.41
C LYS A 289 -5.40 39.24 -11.35
N ALA A 290 -6.64 39.01 -11.76
CA ALA A 290 -7.76 38.91 -10.81
C ALA A 290 -7.53 37.75 -9.82
N LYS A 291 -7.62 38.04 -8.51
CA LYS A 291 -7.46 37.06 -7.41
C LYS A 291 -8.65 36.07 -7.37
N ARG A 292 -8.40 34.79 -7.11
CA ARG A 292 -9.42 33.73 -6.93
C ARG A 292 -10.04 33.74 -5.52
N ARG A 293 -10.72 34.85 -5.18
CA ARG A 293 -11.23 35.11 -3.83
C ARG A 293 -12.06 33.96 -3.24
N GLY A 294 -11.79 33.60 -1.99
CA GLY A 294 -12.53 32.59 -1.22
C GLY A 294 -12.36 31.15 -1.71
N ARG A 295 -11.26 30.82 -2.40
CA ARG A 295 -11.01 29.49 -2.97
C ARG A 295 -9.72 28.86 -2.42
N LEU A 296 -9.64 27.54 -2.50
CA LEU A 296 -8.42 26.74 -2.33
C LEU A 296 -7.94 26.28 -3.71
N SER A 297 -6.76 26.77 -4.11
CA SER A 297 -6.06 26.29 -5.30
C SER A 297 -4.94 25.34 -4.91
N ILE A 298 -4.85 24.19 -5.59
CA ILE A 298 -3.74 23.24 -5.41
C ILE A 298 -2.84 23.39 -6.64
N ALA A 299 -1.60 23.86 -6.44
CA ALA A 299 -0.66 23.99 -7.55
C ALA A 299 -0.11 22.61 -7.95
N SER A 300 0.14 22.45 -9.25
CA SER A 300 0.54 21.22 -9.94
C SER A 300 -0.53 20.12 -10.02
N VAL A 301 -1.26 20.11 -11.14
CA VAL A 301 -1.73 18.86 -11.74
C VAL A 301 -1.33 18.86 -13.21
N VAL A 302 -0.38 18.01 -13.57
CA VAL A 302 -0.26 17.57 -14.96
C VAL A 302 -1.33 16.49 -15.13
N GLY A 303 -2.47 16.85 -15.70
CA GLY A 303 -3.52 15.89 -16.00
C GLY A 303 -2.96 14.80 -16.91
N VAL A 304 -2.92 13.56 -16.44
CA VAL A 304 -2.60 12.42 -17.31
C VAL A 304 -3.88 12.11 -18.10
N PRO A 305 -3.90 12.24 -19.43
CA PRO A 305 -5.09 11.93 -20.21
C PRO A 305 -5.42 10.44 -20.04
N GLY A 306 -6.62 10.17 -19.51
CA GLY A 306 -7.21 8.84 -19.47
C GLY A 306 -7.98 8.54 -20.75
N VAL A 307 -8.08 7.27 -21.13
CA VAL A 307 -8.99 6.86 -22.21
C VAL A 307 -10.42 7.02 -21.74
N SER A 308 -11.24 7.67 -22.57
CA SER A 308 -12.65 7.90 -22.28
C SER A 308 -13.44 6.59 -22.31
N THR A 309 -14.38 6.43 -21.40
CA THR A 309 -15.33 5.31 -21.34
C THR A 309 -16.77 5.83 -21.37
N THR A 310 -17.75 4.94 -21.55
CA THR A 310 -19.16 5.33 -21.57
C THR A 310 -19.64 5.71 -20.16
N ALA A 311 -20.59 6.66 -20.08
CA ALA A 311 -21.24 7.05 -18.83
C ALA A 311 -21.80 5.84 -18.06
N ARG A 312 -22.39 4.87 -18.78
CA ARG A 312 -22.89 3.61 -18.21
C ARG A 312 -21.79 2.79 -17.54
N ASN A 313 -20.69 2.51 -18.23
CA ASN A 313 -19.61 1.68 -17.69
C ASN A 313 -18.95 2.38 -16.49
N PHE A 314 -18.75 3.69 -16.59
CA PHE A 314 -18.24 4.52 -15.51
C PHE A 314 -19.14 4.46 -14.26
N ALA A 315 -20.45 4.67 -14.44
CA ALA A 315 -21.42 4.65 -13.34
C ALA A 315 -21.52 3.27 -12.67
N ARG A 316 -21.48 2.18 -13.46
CA ARG A 316 -21.46 0.81 -12.94
C ARG A 316 -20.22 0.54 -12.10
N PHE A 317 -19.04 0.91 -12.60
CA PHE A 317 -17.80 0.76 -11.85
C PHE A 317 -17.80 1.60 -10.56
N GLY A 318 -18.21 2.86 -10.65
CA GLY A 318 -18.40 3.73 -9.50
C GLY A 318 -19.36 3.14 -8.47
N THR A 319 -20.45 2.53 -8.91
CA THR A 319 -21.40 1.84 -8.01
C THR A 319 -20.74 0.66 -7.28
N VAL A 320 -19.92 -0.14 -7.98
CA VAL A 320 -19.14 -1.21 -7.35
C VAL A 320 -18.21 -0.65 -6.27
N LEU A 321 -17.52 0.46 -6.54
CA LEU A 321 -16.68 1.14 -5.56
C LEU A 321 -17.50 1.58 -4.33
N VAL A 322 -18.64 2.24 -4.53
CA VAL A 322 -19.51 2.69 -3.42
C VAL A 322 -19.96 1.50 -2.58
N ARG A 323 -20.45 0.42 -3.21
CA ARG A 323 -20.90 -0.77 -2.47
C ARG A 323 -19.79 -1.41 -1.65
N ARG A 324 -18.56 -1.47 -2.18
CA ARG A 324 -17.44 -2.15 -1.51
C ARG A 324 -16.71 -1.26 -0.50
N ARG A 325 -16.71 0.06 -0.66
CA ARG A 325 -15.84 0.95 0.13
C ARG A 325 -16.56 1.96 1.02
N ALA A 326 -17.83 2.29 0.76
CA ALA A 326 -18.50 3.37 1.47
C ALA A 326 -18.55 3.14 2.99
N CYS A 327 -18.82 1.92 3.45
CA CYS A 327 -18.89 1.61 4.88
C CYS A 327 -17.52 1.29 5.52
N LEU A 328 -16.42 1.52 4.81
CA LEU A 328 -15.06 1.44 5.38
C LEU A 328 -14.70 2.76 6.07
N SER A 329 -13.73 2.71 6.98
CA SER A 329 -13.24 3.91 7.69
C SER A 329 -12.63 4.95 6.74
N ARG A 330 -11.98 4.51 5.67
CA ARG A 330 -11.40 5.35 4.61
C ARG A 330 -12.44 5.85 3.59
N PRO A 331 -12.15 6.91 2.83
CA PRO A 331 -12.99 7.37 1.72
C PRO A 331 -13.17 6.30 0.63
N THR A 332 -14.25 6.38 -0.14
CA THR A 332 -14.52 5.45 -1.25
C THR A 332 -13.59 5.71 -2.43
N PHE A 333 -13.40 6.99 -2.74
CA PHE A 333 -12.64 7.45 -3.90
C PHE A 333 -11.27 7.98 -3.47
N PRO A 334 -10.20 7.67 -4.23
CA PRO A 334 -8.87 8.21 -3.96
C PRO A 334 -8.77 9.72 -4.21
N ASP A 335 -9.56 10.28 -5.15
CA ASP A 335 -9.58 11.73 -5.39
C ASP A 335 -10.09 12.46 -4.13
N PRO A 336 -9.27 13.32 -3.49
CA PRO A 336 -9.64 13.97 -2.24
C PRO A 336 -10.77 15.00 -2.41
N ARG A 337 -11.02 15.50 -3.63
CA ARG A 337 -12.17 16.38 -3.92
C ARG A 337 -13.47 15.60 -3.81
N LEU A 338 -13.50 14.38 -4.33
CA LEU A 338 -14.64 13.47 -4.16
C LEU A 338 -14.80 13.11 -2.68
N GLY A 339 -13.70 12.82 -1.97
CA GLY A 339 -13.73 12.59 -0.52
C GLY A 339 -14.32 13.74 0.30
N MET A 340 -14.04 15.00 -0.07
CA MET A 340 -14.67 16.17 0.56
C MET A 340 -16.19 16.23 0.30
N VAL A 341 -16.63 15.87 -0.91
CA VAL A 341 -18.06 15.77 -1.26
C VAL A 341 -18.74 14.65 -0.47
N GLU A 342 -18.09 13.48 -0.34
CA GLU A 342 -18.57 12.39 0.52
C GLU A 342 -18.74 12.85 1.97
N LEU A 343 -17.76 13.57 2.52
CA LEU A 343 -17.80 14.10 3.89
C LEU A 343 -18.92 15.14 4.08
N ALA A 344 -19.17 16.01 3.10
CA ALA A 344 -20.26 16.96 3.18
C ALA A 344 -21.62 16.26 3.14
N ALA A 345 -21.80 15.28 2.25
CA ALA A 345 -23.01 14.48 2.19
C ALA A 345 -23.21 13.65 3.46
N GLN A 346 -22.14 13.11 4.05
CA GLN A 346 -22.17 12.36 5.30
C GLN A 346 -22.63 13.23 6.49
N ASN A 347 -22.13 14.46 6.59
CA ASN A 347 -22.39 15.34 7.72
C ASN A 347 -23.64 16.23 7.55
N HIS A 348 -24.30 16.16 6.39
CA HIS A 348 -25.47 16.96 6.10
C HIS A 348 -26.63 16.55 7.02
N LYS A 349 -27.13 17.50 7.83
CA LYS A 349 -28.29 17.29 8.71
C LYS A 349 -29.58 17.49 7.92
N ALA A 350 -30.50 16.53 8.01
CA ALA A 350 -31.82 16.61 7.39
C ALA A 350 -32.75 17.72 7.96
N ASP A 351 -32.36 18.36 9.07
CA ASP A 351 -33.19 19.32 9.83
C ASP A 351 -33.14 20.80 9.34
N GLY A 352 -32.80 21.06 8.07
CA GLY A 352 -33.31 22.25 7.36
C GLY A 352 -32.53 23.57 7.46
N ALA A 353 -31.29 23.61 7.94
CA ALA A 353 -30.49 24.85 7.96
C ALA A 353 -29.72 25.14 6.64
N THR A 354 -29.36 24.11 5.88
CA THR A 354 -28.61 24.20 4.60
C THR A 354 -28.89 22.93 3.82
N THR A 355 -29.30 23.01 2.55
CA THR A 355 -29.61 21.80 1.76
C THR A 355 -28.34 21.04 1.34
N LEU A 356 -28.47 19.78 0.92
CA LEU A 356 -27.32 19.01 0.44
C LEU A 356 -26.73 19.62 -0.84
N ASP A 357 -27.58 20.13 -1.73
CA ASP A 357 -27.16 20.87 -2.92
C ASP A 357 -26.33 22.11 -2.54
N ASP A 358 -26.76 22.89 -1.54
CA ASP A 358 -26.02 24.06 -1.08
C ASP A 358 -24.65 23.69 -0.50
N ALA A 359 -24.57 22.60 0.26
CA ALA A 359 -23.33 22.14 0.88
C ALA A 359 -22.32 21.69 -0.19
N VAL A 360 -22.76 20.91 -1.18
CA VAL A 360 -21.90 20.44 -2.27
C VAL A 360 -21.50 21.60 -3.20
N GLU A 361 -22.41 22.52 -3.51
CA GLU A 361 -22.10 23.70 -4.33
C GLU A 361 -21.14 24.66 -3.62
N HIS A 362 -21.25 24.82 -2.30
CA HIS A 362 -20.28 25.58 -1.53
C HIS A 362 -18.88 24.96 -1.64
N LEU A 363 -18.76 23.64 -1.48
CA LEU A 363 -17.49 22.94 -1.64
C LEU A 363 -16.95 23.03 -3.06
N ARG A 364 -17.81 22.86 -4.07
CA ARG A 364 -17.45 22.98 -5.48
C ARG A 364 -16.82 24.33 -5.79
N ARG A 365 -17.41 25.41 -5.27
CA ARG A 365 -16.87 26.78 -5.40
C ARG A 365 -15.57 26.98 -4.65
N TRP A 366 -15.49 26.46 -3.42
CA TRP A 366 -14.29 26.61 -2.60
C TRP A 366 -13.10 25.86 -3.20
N LEU A 367 -13.29 24.64 -3.67
CA LEU A 367 -12.25 23.80 -4.28
C LEU A 367 -12.01 24.08 -5.76
N ASP A 368 -12.74 25.03 -6.34
CA ASP A 368 -12.71 25.35 -7.77
C ASP A 368 -12.91 24.11 -8.66
N ILE A 369 -13.85 23.25 -8.30
CA ILE A 369 -14.13 22.02 -9.04
C ILE A 369 -14.87 22.37 -10.33
N GLU A 370 -14.13 22.35 -11.43
CA GLU A 370 -14.69 22.29 -12.77
C GLU A 370 -15.28 20.90 -13.02
N THR A 371 -16.38 20.86 -13.77
CA THR A 371 -17.10 19.62 -14.04
C THR A 371 -17.13 19.30 -15.51
N THR A 372 -17.00 18.03 -15.87
CA THR A 372 -17.03 17.56 -17.26
C THR A 372 -18.04 16.43 -17.45
N ALA A 373 -18.45 16.21 -18.70
CA ALA A 373 -19.21 15.04 -19.13
C ALA A 373 -18.30 13.83 -19.42
N THR A 374 -17.02 14.08 -19.72
CA THR A 374 -16.05 13.04 -20.09
C THR A 374 -15.75 12.13 -18.90
N CYS A 375 -15.93 10.83 -19.09
CA CYS A 375 -15.71 9.83 -18.06
C CYS A 375 -14.44 9.02 -18.39
N SER A 376 -13.51 8.88 -17.44
CA SER A 376 -12.34 8.01 -17.55
C SER A 376 -12.15 7.24 -16.25
N MET A 377 -11.77 5.96 -16.32
CA MET A 377 -11.64 5.13 -15.11
C MET A 377 -10.62 5.71 -14.11
N GLY A 378 -9.55 6.33 -14.61
CA GLY A 378 -8.60 7.09 -13.82
C GLY A 378 -9.23 8.14 -12.88
N SER A 379 -10.35 8.75 -13.26
CA SER A 379 -11.06 9.75 -12.44
C SER A 379 -11.67 9.17 -11.15
N LEU A 380 -11.81 7.84 -11.05
CA LEU A 380 -12.27 7.14 -9.84
C LEU A 380 -11.15 6.37 -9.13
N LEU A 381 -9.98 6.26 -9.76
CA LEU A 381 -8.90 5.34 -9.35
C LEU A 381 -7.61 6.05 -8.92
N LYS A 382 -7.40 7.30 -9.33
CA LYS A 382 -6.18 8.05 -9.08
C LYS A 382 -6.41 9.13 -8.04
N GLU A 383 -5.42 9.33 -7.18
CA GLU A 383 -5.41 10.44 -6.21
C GLU A 383 -5.09 11.78 -6.88
N GLN A 384 -4.35 11.76 -8.00
CA GLN A 384 -4.00 12.97 -8.74
C GLN A 384 -5.26 13.59 -9.38
N PRO A 385 -5.63 14.82 -9.01
CA PRO A 385 -6.91 15.38 -9.40
C PRO A 385 -6.90 15.82 -10.87
N ALA A 386 -7.70 15.19 -11.74
CA ALA A 386 -7.89 15.67 -13.13
C ALA A 386 -8.35 17.13 -13.18
N GLU A 387 -8.08 17.85 -14.28
CA GLU A 387 -8.47 19.27 -14.48
C GLU A 387 -9.95 19.52 -14.17
N ALA A 388 -10.83 18.60 -14.59
CA ALA A 388 -12.25 18.61 -14.28
C ALA A 388 -12.70 17.26 -13.70
N VAL A 389 -13.76 17.29 -12.88
CA VAL A 389 -14.38 16.12 -12.26
C VAL A 389 -15.62 15.71 -13.07
N PRO A 390 -15.78 14.42 -13.44
CA PRO A 390 -17.00 13.97 -14.11
C PRO A 390 -18.25 14.23 -13.25
N GLN A 391 -19.34 14.73 -13.84
CA GLN A 391 -20.59 14.99 -13.12
C GLN A 391 -21.14 13.72 -12.42
N ILE A 392 -21.01 12.56 -13.07
CA ILE A 392 -21.40 11.27 -12.49
C ILE A 392 -20.54 10.92 -11.26
N ALA A 393 -19.26 11.30 -11.23
CA ALA A 393 -18.38 11.04 -10.08
C ALA A 393 -18.82 11.82 -8.84
N LEU A 394 -19.28 13.07 -9.01
CA LEU A 394 -19.88 13.85 -7.92
C LEU A 394 -21.15 13.19 -7.39
N ALA A 395 -22.03 12.71 -8.27
CA ALA A 395 -23.24 12.00 -7.86
C ALA A 395 -22.92 10.72 -7.07
N LEU A 396 -21.91 9.95 -7.51
CA LEU A 396 -21.44 8.75 -6.81
C LEU A 396 -20.83 9.07 -5.44
N ALA A 397 -20.06 10.16 -5.32
CA ALA A 397 -19.53 10.65 -4.04
C ALA A 397 -20.66 11.07 -3.09
N VAL A 398 -21.67 11.78 -3.59
CA VAL A 398 -22.85 12.12 -2.77
C VAL A 398 -23.60 10.87 -2.31
N ALA A 399 -23.85 9.91 -3.22
CA ALA A 399 -24.52 8.67 -2.87
C ALA A 399 -23.73 7.85 -1.81
N SER A 400 -22.40 7.81 -1.93
CA SER A 400 -21.51 7.22 -0.94
C SER A 400 -21.61 7.93 0.42
N GLY A 401 -21.59 9.27 0.44
CA GLY A 401 -21.74 10.06 1.66
C GLY A 401 -23.07 9.84 2.37
N VAL A 402 -24.18 9.72 1.62
CA VAL A 402 -25.50 9.37 2.18
C VAL A 402 -25.47 7.99 2.86
N LEU A 403 -24.85 7.00 2.20
CA LEU A 403 -24.72 5.65 2.75
C LEU A 403 -23.87 5.65 4.03
N ARG A 404 -22.76 6.42 4.03
CA ARG A 404 -21.89 6.65 5.19
C ARG A 404 -22.63 7.31 6.34
N ALA A 405 -23.46 8.32 6.07
CA ALA A 405 -24.23 9.03 7.09
C ALA A 405 -25.07 8.03 7.91
N GLN A 406 -25.80 7.18 7.22
CA GLN A 406 -26.69 6.21 7.86
C GLN A 406 -25.90 5.10 8.57
N TYR A 407 -24.83 4.59 7.94
CA TYR A 407 -24.00 3.56 8.55
C TYR A 407 -23.34 4.02 9.86
N PHE A 408 -22.60 5.13 9.84
CA PHE A 408 -21.84 5.62 11.01
C PHE A 408 -22.73 6.22 12.10
N THR A 409 -24.01 6.47 11.83
CA THR A 409 -24.99 6.91 12.85
C THR A 409 -25.88 5.77 13.34
N ASN A 410 -25.58 4.51 12.99
CA ASN A 410 -26.39 3.33 13.31
C ASN A 410 -27.87 3.48 12.88
N GLN A 411 -28.12 4.16 11.77
CA GLN A 411 -29.43 4.25 11.13
C GLN A 411 -29.59 3.15 10.08
N THR A 412 -30.83 2.82 9.74
CA THR A 412 -31.12 1.92 8.61
C THR A 412 -30.64 2.53 7.30
N LEU A 413 -29.79 1.81 6.57
CA LEU A 413 -29.41 2.17 5.19
C LEU A 413 -30.68 2.27 4.31
N PRO A 414 -30.66 3.04 3.22
CA PRO A 414 -31.85 3.29 2.42
C PRO A 414 -32.32 1.98 1.78
N ASN A 415 -33.59 1.89 1.38
CA ASN A 415 -34.05 0.70 0.65
C ASN A 415 -33.87 0.87 -0.86
N ASP A 416 -33.82 2.11 -1.33
CA ASP A 416 -33.62 2.46 -2.74
C ASP A 416 -32.68 3.67 -2.85
N LEU A 417 -31.44 3.43 -3.26
CA LEU A 417 -30.45 4.47 -3.54
C LEU A 417 -30.01 4.35 -4.99
N ARG A 418 -30.20 5.40 -5.79
CA ARG A 418 -29.88 5.40 -7.23
C ARG A 418 -29.11 6.63 -7.65
N VAL A 419 -28.29 6.44 -8.68
CA VAL A 419 -27.68 7.54 -9.43
C VAL A 419 -28.28 7.51 -10.83
N ALA A 420 -28.99 8.56 -11.21
CA ALA A 420 -29.52 8.75 -12.56
C ALA A 420 -28.67 9.79 -13.30
N PHE A 421 -28.45 9.59 -14.59
CA PHE A 421 -27.56 10.42 -15.40
C PHE A 421 -27.97 10.39 -16.88
N THR A 422 -27.60 11.42 -17.63
CA THR A 422 -27.78 11.45 -19.08
C THR A 422 -26.77 10.52 -19.75
N SER A 423 -27.12 9.89 -20.88
CA SER A 423 -26.22 8.96 -21.59
C SER A 423 -24.89 9.59 -22.03
N ASP A 424 -24.84 10.91 -22.21
CA ASP A 424 -23.61 11.66 -22.52
C ASP A 424 -22.78 12.01 -21.27
N GLY A 425 -23.30 11.74 -20.06
CA GLY A 425 -22.66 12.03 -18.77
C GLY A 425 -22.65 13.50 -18.36
N SER A 426 -23.33 14.39 -19.10
CA SER A 426 -23.32 15.83 -18.82
C SER A 426 -24.10 16.24 -17.58
N ARG A 427 -25.05 15.40 -17.13
CA ARG A 427 -25.89 15.66 -15.95
C ARG A 427 -26.07 14.39 -15.14
N ALA A 428 -26.13 14.54 -13.81
CA ALA A 428 -26.40 13.44 -12.89
C ALA A 428 -27.21 13.93 -11.67
N GLN A 429 -27.97 13.02 -11.06
CA GLN A 429 -28.74 13.25 -9.84
C GLN A 429 -28.71 12.01 -8.93
N VAL A 430 -28.84 12.22 -7.62
CA VAL A 430 -28.93 11.16 -6.61
C VAL A 430 -30.35 11.08 -6.09
N LEU A 431 -30.94 9.87 -6.13
CA LEU A 431 -32.26 9.59 -5.61
C LEU A 431 -32.18 8.68 -4.40
N VAL A 432 -32.92 9.02 -3.35
CA VAL A 432 -33.10 8.21 -2.14
C VAL A 432 -34.58 8.00 -1.91
N ASP A 433 -35.01 6.73 -1.92
CA ASP A 433 -36.41 6.31 -1.80
C ASP A 433 -37.33 7.08 -2.78
N GLY A 434 -36.87 7.22 -4.03
CA GLY A 434 -37.56 7.91 -5.12
C GLY A 434 -37.49 9.45 -5.09
N ASN A 435 -36.92 10.06 -4.04
CA ASN A 435 -36.81 11.51 -3.93
C ASN A 435 -35.41 12.00 -4.35
N VAL A 436 -35.36 13.07 -5.15
CA VAL A 436 -34.08 13.72 -5.49
C VAL A 436 -33.49 14.33 -4.23
N LYS A 437 -32.26 13.93 -3.89
CA LYS A 437 -31.50 14.48 -2.76
C LYS A 437 -30.40 15.43 -3.18
N TRP A 438 -29.91 15.27 -4.41
CA TRP A 438 -28.85 16.10 -4.97
C TRP A 438 -28.88 16.06 -6.49
N GLY A 439 -28.55 17.19 -7.12
CA GLY A 439 -28.44 17.33 -8.57
C GLY A 439 -29.71 17.92 -9.22
N GLY A 440 -29.53 18.63 -10.33
CA GLY A 440 -30.62 19.31 -11.02
C GLY A 440 -31.55 18.34 -11.77
N SER A 441 -32.83 18.70 -11.90
CA SER A 441 -33.86 17.87 -12.54
C SER A 441 -33.46 17.39 -13.94
N LEU A 442 -33.49 16.07 -14.15
CA LEU A 442 -33.27 15.45 -15.47
C LEU A 442 -34.53 15.45 -16.36
N ASP A 443 -35.60 16.15 -15.97
CA ASP A 443 -36.84 16.22 -16.75
C ASP A 443 -36.58 16.88 -18.12
N GLY A 444 -37.06 16.24 -19.18
CA GLY A 444 -36.90 16.72 -20.56
C GLY A 444 -35.55 16.43 -21.21
N CYS A 445 -34.61 15.74 -20.53
CA CYS A 445 -33.41 15.23 -21.17
C CYS A 445 -33.72 14.01 -22.06
N GLU A 446 -33.14 13.98 -23.26
CA GLU A 446 -33.19 12.80 -24.13
C GLU A 446 -32.21 11.73 -23.60
N SER A 447 -32.69 10.49 -23.41
CA SER A 447 -31.90 9.33 -22.97
C SER A 447 -31.26 9.46 -21.58
N VAL A 448 -32.04 9.13 -20.54
CA VAL A 448 -31.60 9.05 -19.14
C VAL A 448 -31.41 7.59 -18.75
N GLU A 449 -30.28 7.30 -18.10
CA GLU A 449 -29.92 6.00 -17.55
C GLU A 449 -29.84 6.09 -16.02
N GLN A 450 -29.91 4.94 -15.35
CA GLN A 450 -29.78 4.87 -13.90
C GLN A 450 -29.04 3.62 -13.46
N VAL A 451 -28.28 3.74 -12.37
CA VAL A 451 -27.66 2.62 -11.65
C VAL A 451 -28.22 2.56 -10.24
N GLU A 452 -28.44 1.35 -9.74
CA GLU A 452 -28.96 1.09 -8.39
C GLU A 452 -27.82 0.69 -7.44
N ILE A 453 -27.79 1.28 -6.25
CA ILE A 453 -26.90 0.91 -5.16
C ILE A 453 -27.70 0.00 -4.22
N LEU A 454 -27.47 -1.32 -4.34
CA LEU A 454 -28.21 -2.36 -3.61
C LEU A 454 -28.02 -2.20 -2.11
N THR A 455 -29.06 -1.75 -1.41
CA THR A 455 -28.99 -1.36 0.01
C THR A 455 -30.02 -2.10 0.88
N ARG A 456 -30.78 -3.04 0.31
CA ARG A 456 -31.79 -3.85 1.02
C ARG A 456 -31.13 -4.86 1.96
N GLU A 457 -31.77 -5.24 3.07
CA GLU A 457 -31.16 -6.14 4.08
C GLU A 457 -30.57 -7.44 3.52
N ARG A 458 -31.27 -8.11 2.59
CA ARG A 458 -30.80 -9.34 1.91
C ARG A 458 -29.59 -9.12 0.99
N GLU A 459 -29.28 -7.88 0.65
CA GLU A 459 -28.20 -7.45 -0.24
C GLU A 459 -27.05 -6.80 0.58
N ARG A 460 -27.03 -7.03 1.91
CA ARG A 460 -25.99 -6.62 2.85
C ARG A 460 -25.23 -7.85 3.37
N GLY A 461 -23.93 -7.73 3.57
CA GLY A 461 -23.13 -8.73 4.27
C GLY A 461 -21.76 -8.97 3.67
N SER A 462 -20.95 -9.74 4.41
CA SER A 462 -19.62 -10.16 3.97
C SER A 462 -19.72 -11.41 3.09
N ILE A 463 -20.27 -11.25 1.87
CA ILE A 463 -20.21 -12.32 0.87
C ILE A 463 -18.77 -12.37 0.35
N PRO A 464 -18.04 -13.50 0.46
CA PRO A 464 -16.70 -13.60 -0.07
C PRO A 464 -16.71 -13.45 -1.59
N LEU A 465 -15.94 -12.47 -2.08
CA LEU A 465 -15.65 -12.27 -3.49
C LEU A 465 -14.20 -12.70 -3.73
N ILE A 466 -14.01 -13.86 -4.34
CA ILE A 466 -12.69 -14.47 -4.52
C ILE A 466 -12.24 -14.27 -5.97
N GLY A 467 -11.03 -13.74 -6.15
CA GLY A 467 -10.35 -13.71 -7.43
C GLY A 467 -9.36 -14.85 -7.58
N LEU A 468 -9.34 -15.48 -8.75
CA LEU A 468 -8.33 -16.45 -9.19
C LEU A 468 -7.54 -15.83 -10.34
N GLN A 469 -6.37 -15.29 -10.02
CA GLN A 469 -5.45 -14.72 -11.00
C GLN A 469 -4.49 -15.82 -11.47
N VAL A 470 -4.58 -16.21 -12.74
CA VAL A 470 -3.61 -17.12 -13.37
C VAL A 470 -2.52 -16.29 -14.04
N GLY A 471 -1.29 -16.42 -13.53
CA GLY A 471 -0.12 -15.64 -13.97
C GLY A 471 0.14 -14.42 -13.09
N LEU A 472 1.42 -14.10 -12.86
CA LEU A 472 1.84 -13.07 -11.89
C LEU A 472 1.52 -11.65 -12.37
N SER A 473 1.60 -11.42 -13.68
CA SER A 473 1.46 -10.10 -14.31
C SER A 473 0.08 -9.83 -14.92
N ASP A 474 -0.80 -10.84 -14.96
CA ASP A 474 -2.11 -10.78 -15.60
C ASP A 474 -3.18 -10.09 -14.72
N ARG A 475 -2.96 -8.82 -14.38
CA ARG A 475 -3.97 -8.02 -13.69
C ARG A 475 -5.01 -7.52 -14.69
N PRO A 476 -6.33 -7.53 -14.36
CA PRO A 476 -7.33 -6.95 -15.24
C PRO A 476 -7.09 -5.45 -15.40
N THR A 477 -7.01 -5.00 -16.65
CA THR A 477 -6.82 -3.60 -17.03
C THR A 477 -7.99 -3.11 -17.87
N PHE A 478 -8.43 -1.87 -17.63
CA PHE A 478 -9.42 -1.20 -18.47
C PHE A 478 -8.85 -0.81 -19.83
N GLU A 479 -9.73 -0.52 -20.79
CA GLU A 479 -9.36 0.20 -22.01
C GLU A 479 -8.75 1.57 -21.64
N GLY A 480 -7.42 1.66 -21.64
CA GLY A 480 -6.65 2.82 -21.16
C GLY A 480 -5.47 2.49 -20.23
N GLY A 481 -5.35 1.24 -19.79
CA GLY A 481 -4.21 0.76 -19.00
C GLY A 481 -4.35 0.96 -17.49
N ASP A 482 -5.44 1.59 -17.03
CA ASP A 482 -5.74 1.66 -15.60
C ASP A 482 -6.01 0.24 -15.06
N VAL A 483 -5.34 -0.12 -13.97
CA VAL A 483 -5.41 -1.45 -13.36
C VAL A 483 -6.60 -1.51 -12.40
N LEU A 484 -7.38 -2.60 -12.47
CA LEU A 484 -8.49 -2.83 -11.55
C LEU A 484 -7.97 -3.03 -10.11
N PRO A 485 -8.52 -2.33 -9.10
CA PRO A 485 -8.09 -2.50 -7.72
C PRO A 485 -8.40 -3.88 -7.15
N ARG A 486 -7.41 -4.49 -6.48
CA ARG A 486 -7.56 -5.82 -5.86
C ARG A 486 -8.49 -5.85 -4.65
N ASP A 487 -8.61 -4.73 -3.95
CA ASP A 487 -9.44 -4.57 -2.75
C ASP A 487 -10.95 -4.50 -3.05
N LEU A 488 -11.35 -4.55 -4.32
CA LEU A 488 -12.74 -4.80 -4.70
C LEU A 488 -13.17 -6.22 -4.35
N LEU A 489 -12.22 -7.15 -4.34
CA LEU A 489 -12.41 -8.55 -3.99
C LEU A 489 -11.96 -8.77 -2.54
N SER A 490 -12.65 -9.66 -1.82
CA SER A 490 -12.29 -10.02 -0.44
C SER A 490 -10.93 -10.71 -0.38
N HIS A 491 -10.60 -11.50 -1.41
CA HIS A 491 -9.32 -12.18 -1.53
C HIS A 491 -8.95 -12.42 -3.00
N VAL A 492 -7.66 -12.35 -3.33
CA VAL A 492 -7.13 -12.70 -4.66
C VAL A 492 -6.06 -13.77 -4.51
N VAL A 493 -6.39 -14.98 -4.96
CA VAL A 493 -5.47 -16.12 -5.04
C VAL A 493 -4.70 -16.02 -6.35
N VAL A 494 -3.38 -15.92 -6.25
CA VAL A 494 -2.48 -15.83 -7.42
C VAL A 494 -1.87 -17.20 -7.68
N ILE A 495 -2.20 -17.76 -8.84
CA ILE A 495 -1.72 -19.03 -9.35
C ILE A 495 -0.50 -18.76 -10.23
N ASP A 496 0.66 -19.32 -9.84
CA ASP A 496 1.89 -19.23 -10.62
C ASP A 496 1.82 -20.17 -11.83
N ASP A 497 1.83 -19.59 -13.03
CA ASP A 497 1.77 -20.32 -14.31
C ASP A 497 3.14 -20.40 -15.03
N ARG A 498 4.20 -19.79 -14.47
CA ARG A 498 5.59 -19.96 -14.94
C ARG A 498 6.01 -21.43 -15.01
N PRO A 499 5.59 -22.31 -14.07
CA PRO A 499 5.64 -23.75 -14.22
C PRO A 499 5.32 -24.25 -15.65
N ASN A 500 4.25 -23.75 -16.27
CA ASN A 500 3.79 -24.17 -17.61
C ASN A 500 4.51 -23.49 -18.77
N SER A 501 4.98 -22.24 -18.61
CA SER A 501 5.68 -21.49 -19.66
C SER A 501 7.19 -21.78 -19.71
N GLY A 502 7.81 -22.12 -18.57
CA GLY A 502 9.25 -22.37 -18.40
C GLY A 502 9.69 -23.83 -18.36
N GLY A 503 8.79 -24.80 -18.16
CA GLY A 503 9.23 -26.19 -18.03
C GLY A 503 8.22 -27.24 -17.57
N GLY A 504 6.91 -27.10 -17.77
CA GLY A 504 5.92 -28.16 -17.50
C GLY A 504 5.72 -28.58 -16.04
N LEU A 505 6.09 -27.75 -15.05
CA LEU A 505 5.72 -27.99 -13.65
C LEU A 505 4.20 -27.74 -13.47
N PRO A 506 3.49 -28.47 -12.60
CA PRO A 506 2.10 -28.15 -12.27
C PRO A 506 2.00 -26.85 -11.46
N ASP A 507 0.81 -26.22 -11.45
CA ASP A 507 0.53 -25.12 -10.54
C ASP A 507 0.38 -25.66 -9.09
N PHE A 508 0.54 -24.80 -8.07
CA PHE A 508 0.37 -25.25 -6.67
C PHE A 508 -1.12 -25.36 -6.31
N TRP A 509 -1.85 -26.18 -7.06
CA TRP A 509 -3.30 -26.21 -7.01
C TRP A 509 -3.80 -26.52 -5.60
N GLN A 510 -3.09 -27.33 -4.80
CA GLN A 510 -3.48 -27.63 -3.42
C GLN A 510 -3.58 -26.36 -2.58
N VAL A 511 -2.61 -25.45 -2.71
CA VAL A 511 -2.61 -24.16 -2.00
C VAL A 511 -3.72 -23.27 -2.51
N ALA A 512 -3.85 -23.13 -3.83
CA ALA A 512 -4.86 -22.26 -4.40
C ALA A 512 -6.27 -22.72 -4.01
N VAL A 513 -6.57 -24.01 -4.14
CA VAL A 513 -7.84 -24.61 -3.71
C VAL A 513 -8.04 -24.46 -2.20
N ALA A 514 -7.00 -24.69 -1.39
CA ALA A 514 -7.10 -24.49 0.07
C ALA A 514 -7.39 -23.03 0.46
N GLN A 515 -6.77 -22.05 -0.22
CA GLN A 515 -7.03 -20.61 0.00
C GLN A 515 -8.46 -20.23 -0.40
N VAL A 516 -8.96 -20.77 -1.52
CA VAL A 516 -10.35 -20.60 -1.95
C VAL A 516 -11.31 -21.19 -0.92
N CYS A 517 -11.11 -22.44 -0.50
CA CYS A 517 -11.93 -23.12 0.50
C CYS A 517 -11.92 -22.37 1.84
N GLN A 518 -10.75 -21.94 2.30
CA GLN A 518 -10.60 -21.17 3.54
C GLN A 518 -11.38 -19.84 3.48
N SER A 519 -11.31 -19.14 2.35
CA SER A 519 -12.03 -17.86 2.15
C SER A 519 -13.54 -18.08 2.04
N ALA A 520 -13.96 -19.15 1.35
CA ALA A 520 -15.36 -19.50 1.17
C ALA A 520 -16.03 -19.97 2.47
N ALA A 521 -15.33 -20.73 3.31
CA ALA A 521 -15.85 -21.23 4.59
C ALA A 521 -16.28 -20.10 5.54
N ARG A 522 -15.64 -18.92 5.44
CA ARG A 522 -15.99 -17.73 6.25
C ARG A 522 -17.32 -17.08 5.84
N GLY A 523 -17.84 -17.39 4.64
CA GLY A 523 -18.93 -16.65 4.00
C GLY A 523 -20.36 -17.13 4.24
N GLY A 524 -20.58 -18.16 5.07
CA GLY A 524 -21.93 -18.59 5.46
C GLY A 524 -22.86 -19.08 4.33
N GLY A 525 -22.33 -19.39 3.13
CA GLY A 525 -23.05 -20.10 2.06
C GLY A 525 -23.25 -19.36 0.73
N ALA A 526 -23.11 -18.03 0.67
CA ALA A 526 -23.07 -17.27 -0.58
C ALA A 526 -21.61 -16.99 -0.97
N LEU A 527 -21.26 -17.16 -2.25
CA LEU A 527 -19.87 -17.08 -2.73
C LEU A 527 -19.84 -16.66 -4.20
N TYR A 528 -18.91 -15.80 -4.59
CA TYR A 528 -18.58 -15.55 -5.99
C TYR A 528 -17.09 -15.75 -6.24
N ILE A 529 -16.75 -16.49 -7.30
CA ILE A 529 -15.36 -16.75 -7.68
C ILE A 529 -15.16 -16.27 -9.12
N PHE A 530 -14.18 -15.39 -9.33
CA PHE A 530 -13.85 -14.84 -10.64
C PHE A 530 -12.46 -15.32 -11.06
N GLY A 531 -12.35 -16.03 -12.18
CA GLY A 531 -11.07 -16.46 -12.72
C GLY A 531 -10.64 -15.66 -13.94
N TRP A 532 -9.38 -15.24 -14.00
CA TRP A 532 -8.81 -14.53 -15.15
C TRP A 532 -7.34 -14.90 -15.37
N GLY A 533 -6.76 -14.41 -16.46
CA GLY A 533 -5.36 -14.62 -16.83
C GLY A 533 -5.14 -15.56 -18.00
N ARG A 534 -3.90 -15.64 -18.48
CA ARG A 534 -3.57 -16.40 -19.69
C ARG A 534 -3.88 -17.88 -19.50
N ALA A 535 -4.68 -18.44 -20.41
CA ALA A 535 -5.06 -19.85 -20.39
C ALA A 535 -5.70 -20.31 -19.06
N CYS A 536 -6.35 -19.39 -18.32
CA CYS A 536 -6.97 -19.62 -17.02
C CYS A 536 -7.87 -20.87 -17.01
N ASP A 537 -8.67 -21.04 -18.07
CA ASP A 537 -9.58 -22.17 -18.26
C ASP A 537 -8.88 -23.54 -18.30
N SER A 538 -7.63 -23.57 -18.74
CA SER A 538 -6.81 -24.78 -18.86
C SER A 538 -5.86 -25.01 -17.70
N SER A 539 -5.77 -24.07 -16.73
CA SER A 539 -4.96 -24.25 -15.53
C SER A 539 -5.47 -25.43 -14.71
N GLU A 540 -4.56 -26.20 -14.11
CA GLU A 540 -4.92 -27.40 -13.37
C GLU A 540 -5.77 -27.05 -12.14
N THR A 541 -5.47 -25.96 -11.44
CA THR A 541 -6.32 -25.42 -10.36
C THR A 541 -7.76 -25.19 -10.82
N VAL A 542 -7.98 -24.50 -11.94
CA VAL A 542 -9.35 -24.21 -12.43
C VAL A 542 -10.06 -25.48 -12.88
N ARG A 543 -9.37 -26.41 -13.56
CA ARG A 543 -9.92 -27.70 -13.96
C ARG A 543 -10.34 -28.56 -12.75
N ARG A 544 -9.56 -28.52 -11.66
CA ARG A 544 -9.89 -29.17 -10.37
C ARG A 544 -11.09 -28.51 -9.68
N LEU A 545 -11.19 -27.19 -9.71
CA LEU A 545 -12.37 -26.46 -9.22
C LEU A 545 -13.63 -26.75 -10.04
N LYS A 546 -13.47 -26.98 -11.36
CA LYS A 546 -14.53 -27.45 -12.26
C LYS A 546 -14.87 -28.93 -12.12
N GLN A 547 -14.14 -29.67 -11.30
CA GLN A 547 -14.27 -31.12 -11.11
C GLN A 547 -13.97 -31.95 -12.37
N GLU A 548 -13.17 -31.41 -13.30
CA GLU A 548 -12.62 -32.19 -14.42
C GLU A 548 -11.50 -33.14 -13.96
N ILE A 549 -10.86 -32.81 -12.84
CA ILE A 549 -9.79 -33.58 -12.18
C ILE A 549 -10.12 -33.67 -10.68
N ASP A 550 -10.06 -34.88 -10.12
CA ASP A 550 -10.41 -35.14 -8.71
C ASP A 550 -9.27 -34.77 -7.75
N TRP A 551 -9.59 -34.43 -6.50
CA TRP A 551 -8.65 -34.05 -5.45
C TRP A 551 -9.14 -34.51 -4.06
N SER A 552 -8.20 -34.73 -3.14
CA SER A 552 -8.47 -35.26 -1.80
C SER A 552 -9.13 -34.22 -0.88
N ILE A 553 -10.32 -34.55 -0.36
CA ILE A 553 -11.06 -33.69 0.59
C ILE A 553 -10.27 -33.52 1.89
N ASP A 554 -9.78 -34.62 2.46
CA ASP A 554 -9.08 -34.61 3.75
C ASP A 554 -7.76 -33.83 3.68
N GLU A 555 -7.10 -33.89 2.54
CA GLU A 555 -5.90 -33.11 2.28
C GLU A 555 -6.21 -31.61 2.28
N ILE A 556 -7.18 -31.18 1.46
CA ILE A 556 -7.55 -29.77 1.35
C ILE A 556 -8.09 -29.23 2.67
N ALA A 557 -8.87 -30.02 3.41
CA ALA A 557 -9.37 -29.68 4.74
C ALA A 557 -8.22 -29.35 5.70
N SER A 558 -7.22 -30.24 5.76
CA SER A 558 -6.02 -30.03 6.57
C SER A 558 -5.23 -28.78 6.16
N LEU A 559 -5.12 -28.46 4.86
CA LEU A 559 -4.38 -27.31 4.37
C LEU A 559 -5.11 -25.98 4.60
N ALA A 560 -6.42 -25.98 4.42
CA ALA A 560 -7.31 -24.83 4.57
C ALA A 560 -7.63 -24.51 6.05
N ASP A 561 -7.32 -25.43 6.97
CA ASP A 561 -7.64 -25.32 8.40
C ASP A 561 -9.16 -25.28 8.64
N ILE A 562 -9.86 -26.20 7.96
CA ILE A 562 -11.32 -26.41 8.05
C ILE A 562 -11.60 -27.92 8.06
N THR A 563 -12.83 -28.32 8.35
CA THR A 563 -13.22 -29.74 8.42
C THR A 563 -13.41 -30.36 7.03
N SER A 564 -13.23 -31.67 6.92
CA SER A 564 -13.53 -32.42 5.68
C SER A 564 -14.99 -32.32 5.27
N ASP A 565 -15.90 -32.18 6.23
CA ASP A 565 -17.33 -31.98 5.95
C ASP A 565 -17.59 -30.60 5.33
N GLU A 566 -16.94 -29.54 5.82
CA GLU A 566 -17.02 -28.20 5.21
C GLU A 566 -16.47 -28.21 3.78
N VAL A 567 -15.33 -28.85 3.53
CA VAL A 567 -14.79 -28.99 2.16
C VAL A 567 -15.74 -29.76 1.25
N ARG A 568 -16.39 -30.82 1.75
CA ARG A 568 -17.35 -31.62 0.98
C ARG A 568 -18.58 -30.79 0.59
N VAL A 569 -19.06 -29.93 1.48
CA VAL A 569 -20.17 -28.99 1.22
C VAL A 569 -19.75 -27.90 0.23
N LEU A 570 -18.54 -27.36 0.38
CA LEU A 570 -18.04 -26.28 -0.49
C LEU A 570 -17.79 -26.75 -1.92
N ARG A 571 -17.27 -27.96 -2.11
CA ARG A 571 -16.84 -28.48 -3.42
C ARG A 571 -17.85 -28.24 -4.58
N PRO A 572 -19.14 -28.59 -4.48
CA PRO A 572 -20.12 -28.27 -5.53
C PRO A 572 -20.44 -26.78 -5.64
N VAL A 573 -20.40 -26.03 -4.53
CA VAL A 573 -20.64 -24.58 -4.49
C VAL A 573 -19.53 -23.84 -5.23
N LEU A 574 -18.27 -24.25 -5.08
CA LEU A 574 -17.13 -23.64 -5.78
C LEU A 574 -17.31 -23.74 -7.30
N THR A 575 -17.70 -24.92 -7.80
CA THR A 575 -17.90 -25.16 -9.23
C THR A 575 -19.04 -24.32 -9.81
N GLN A 576 -20.16 -24.21 -9.09
CA GLN A 576 -21.34 -23.48 -9.55
C GLN A 576 -21.13 -21.96 -9.59
N ASN A 577 -20.25 -21.44 -8.73
CA ASN A 577 -20.02 -20.00 -8.57
C ASN A 577 -18.72 -19.50 -9.22
N LEU A 578 -18.01 -20.36 -9.96
CA LEU A 578 -16.81 -20.00 -10.71
C LEU A 578 -17.17 -19.40 -12.07
N LYS A 579 -16.90 -18.11 -12.25
CA LYS A 579 -17.04 -17.38 -13.52
C LYS A 579 -15.67 -17.01 -14.06
N ILE A 580 -15.36 -17.45 -15.27
CA ILE A 580 -14.14 -17.01 -15.98
C ILE A 580 -14.44 -15.71 -16.72
N VAL A 581 -13.61 -14.70 -16.50
CA VAL A 581 -13.69 -13.36 -17.09
C VAL A 581 -12.45 -13.07 -17.91
N LYS A 582 -12.62 -12.37 -19.04
CA LYS A 582 -11.54 -12.05 -19.99
C LYS A 582 -11.09 -10.60 -19.90
N THR A 583 -11.95 -9.68 -19.46
CA THR A 583 -11.66 -8.25 -19.39
C THR A 583 -12.04 -7.68 -18.03
N ALA A 584 -11.54 -6.48 -17.72
CA ALA A 584 -11.94 -5.75 -16.51
C ALA A 584 -13.43 -5.40 -16.54
N GLU A 585 -13.98 -5.08 -17.71
CA GLU A 585 -15.39 -4.72 -17.91
C GLU A 585 -16.33 -5.89 -17.61
N GLU A 586 -15.99 -7.12 -18.04
CA GLU A 586 -16.77 -8.32 -17.70
C GLU A 586 -16.80 -8.59 -16.19
N LEU A 587 -15.67 -8.35 -15.51
CA LEU A 587 -15.58 -8.48 -14.05
C LEU A 587 -16.41 -7.40 -13.35
N VAL A 588 -16.30 -6.14 -13.78
CA VAL A 588 -17.10 -5.04 -13.22
C VAL A 588 -18.59 -5.26 -13.43
N GLU A 589 -19.02 -5.73 -14.60
CA GLU A 589 -20.43 -6.04 -14.85
C GLU A 589 -20.95 -7.10 -13.88
N SER A 590 -20.16 -8.16 -13.71
CA SER A 590 -20.51 -9.25 -12.80
C SER A 590 -20.60 -8.77 -11.35
N LEU A 591 -19.68 -7.91 -10.91
CA LEU A 591 -19.69 -7.32 -9.58
C LEU A 591 -20.87 -6.34 -9.42
N TYR A 592 -21.18 -5.54 -10.44
CA TYR A 592 -22.32 -4.61 -10.40
C TYR A 592 -23.65 -5.35 -10.23
N GLU A 593 -23.82 -6.50 -10.87
CA GLU A 593 -25.04 -7.31 -10.77
C GLU A 593 -25.16 -8.04 -9.42
N ASN A 594 -24.04 -8.46 -8.83
CA ASN A 594 -24.04 -9.47 -7.78
C ASN A 594 -23.40 -9.05 -6.44
N ALA A 595 -22.52 -8.05 -6.42
CA ALA A 595 -21.79 -7.68 -5.21
C ALA A 595 -22.69 -6.90 -4.23
N PRO A 596 -22.80 -7.36 -2.96
CA PRO A 596 -23.56 -6.66 -1.92
C PRO A 596 -22.82 -5.40 -1.47
N VAL A 597 -23.51 -4.58 -0.66
CA VAL A 597 -22.83 -3.55 0.13
C VAL A 597 -21.99 -4.23 1.21
N GLU A 598 -20.68 -3.98 1.18
CA GLU A 598 -19.74 -4.41 2.18
C GLU A 598 -19.96 -3.61 3.45
N ILE A 599 -20.33 -4.32 4.51
CA ILE A 599 -20.42 -3.76 5.86
C ILE A 599 -19.16 -4.21 6.57
N ALA A 600 -18.40 -3.26 7.09
CA ALA A 600 -17.21 -3.58 7.87
C ALA A 600 -17.63 -4.32 9.15
N GLU A 601 -17.28 -5.61 9.28
CA GLU A 601 -17.09 -6.18 10.61
C GLU A 601 -15.82 -5.57 11.22
N GLU A 602 -15.82 -5.30 12.52
CA GLU A 602 -14.76 -4.61 13.30
C GLU A 602 -13.34 -5.24 13.24
N SER A 603 -13.08 -6.19 12.35
CA SER A 603 -11.82 -6.92 12.26
C SER A 603 -11.22 -6.86 10.86
N TYR A 604 -10.77 -5.68 10.45
CA TYR A 604 -9.65 -5.56 9.51
C TYR A 604 -8.50 -4.83 10.20
N GLN A 605 -7.96 -5.47 11.24
CA GLN A 605 -6.63 -5.09 11.72
C GLN A 605 -5.63 -5.38 10.60
N ALA A 606 -5.09 -4.31 10.02
CA ALA A 606 -3.84 -4.37 9.30
C ALA A 606 -2.79 -5.02 10.21
N GLY A 607 -2.41 -6.26 9.88
CA GLY A 607 -1.31 -7.05 10.44
C GLY A 607 -0.74 -6.57 11.78
N GLU A 608 -1.42 -6.89 12.89
CA GLU A 608 -0.72 -6.97 14.16
C GLU A 608 0.38 -8.04 14.06
N ALA A 609 1.60 -7.62 14.37
CA ALA A 609 2.72 -8.51 14.59
C ALA A 609 2.34 -9.51 15.70
N ASN A 610 2.17 -10.77 15.33
CA ASN A 610 1.80 -11.82 16.27
C ASN A 610 2.90 -11.95 17.36
N PRO A 611 2.57 -11.99 18.66
CA PRO A 611 3.53 -12.20 19.72
C PRO A 611 4.07 -13.63 19.63
N THR A 612 5.39 -13.73 19.81
CA THR A 612 6.18 -14.93 20.15
C THR A 612 5.35 -16.20 20.42
N LEU A 613 5.30 -17.09 19.41
CA LEU A 613 4.80 -18.46 19.59
C LEU A 613 5.90 -19.30 20.23
N ASP A 614 5.62 -19.74 21.45
CA ASP A 614 6.39 -20.70 22.23
C ASP A 614 6.69 -21.97 21.42
N VAL A 615 7.97 -22.23 21.20
CA VAL A 615 8.44 -23.42 20.48
C VAL A 615 8.49 -24.56 21.49
N LEU A 616 7.49 -25.45 21.45
CA LEU A 616 7.58 -26.76 22.09
C LEU A 616 8.75 -27.53 21.46
N ALA A 617 9.85 -27.66 22.22
CA ALA A 617 11.05 -28.37 21.81
C ALA A 617 10.78 -29.88 21.72
N ARG A 618 10.49 -30.36 20.50
CA ARG A 618 10.59 -31.79 20.18
C ARG A 618 12.04 -32.09 19.81
N LYS A 619 12.65 -33.06 20.51
CA LYS A 619 14.00 -33.58 20.23
C LYS A 619 13.98 -34.41 18.93
N MET A 620 14.04 -33.73 17.79
CA MET A 620 14.71 -34.27 16.61
C MET A 620 15.95 -33.42 16.39
N LEU A 621 17.10 -34.11 16.19
CA LEU A 621 18.44 -33.63 15.85
C LEU A 621 18.68 -32.15 16.20
N GLU A 622 19.53 -31.88 17.19
CA GLU A 622 20.09 -30.55 17.43
C GLU A 622 20.80 -30.07 16.15
N SER A 623 20.04 -29.46 15.23
CA SER A 623 20.57 -28.82 14.06
C SER A 623 21.12 -27.48 14.52
N GLN A 624 22.43 -27.33 14.41
CA GLN A 624 23.02 -25.99 14.34
C GLN A 624 22.26 -25.21 13.26
N SER A 625 21.99 -23.93 13.52
CA SER A 625 21.36 -23.04 12.55
C SER A 625 22.23 -22.99 11.30
N LEU A 626 21.88 -23.77 10.28
CA LEU A 626 22.56 -23.78 8.99
C LEU A 626 22.47 -22.36 8.40
N GLU A 627 23.61 -21.76 8.09
CA GLU A 627 23.69 -20.52 7.34
C GLU A 627 23.37 -20.78 5.86
N SER A 628 23.10 -19.75 5.06
CA SER A 628 22.75 -19.91 3.64
C SER A 628 23.82 -20.66 2.80
N ILE A 629 25.04 -20.77 3.32
CA ILE A 629 26.17 -21.46 2.71
C ILE A 629 26.26 -22.95 3.07
N ASP A 630 25.57 -23.38 4.13
CA ASP A 630 25.63 -24.73 4.66
C ASP A 630 24.61 -25.61 3.93
N GLY A 631 25.02 -26.12 2.76
CA GLY A 631 24.21 -27.05 1.99
C GLY A 631 23.81 -28.31 2.76
N VAL A 632 22.81 -29.04 2.25
CA VAL A 632 22.29 -30.27 2.86
C VAL A 632 22.99 -31.50 2.26
N ARG A 633 23.35 -32.47 3.10
CA ARG A 633 23.83 -33.80 2.65
C ARG A 633 22.90 -34.87 3.18
N CYS A 634 22.35 -35.68 2.28
CA CYS A 634 21.42 -36.76 2.62
C CYS A 634 21.69 -38.01 1.79
N ARG A 635 21.18 -39.16 2.24
CA ARG A 635 21.33 -40.40 1.47
C ARG A 635 20.42 -40.40 0.24
N THR A 636 19.15 -40.04 0.42
CA THR A 636 18.09 -40.11 -0.62
C THR A 636 17.33 -38.79 -0.75
N ALA A 637 16.61 -38.62 -1.86
CA ALA A 637 15.74 -37.45 -2.06
C ALA A 637 14.60 -37.42 -1.03
N ALA A 638 14.10 -38.60 -0.63
CA ALA A 638 13.07 -38.72 0.42
C ALA A 638 13.51 -38.18 1.79
N GLN A 639 14.79 -38.32 2.15
CA GLN A 639 15.35 -37.71 3.36
C GLN A 639 15.64 -36.22 3.17
N ALA A 640 16.14 -35.83 1.99
CA ALA A 640 16.56 -34.46 1.72
C ALA A 640 15.39 -33.47 1.78
N TYR A 641 14.25 -33.82 1.18
CA TYR A 641 13.14 -32.91 1.02
C TYR A 641 12.62 -32.28 2.33
N PRO A 642 12.24 -33.05 3.37
CA PRO A 642 11.75 -32.46 4.62
C PRO A 642 12.81 -31.64 5.36
N VAL A 643 14.09 -32.04 5.29
CA VAL A 643 15.20 -31.29 5.89
C VAL A 643 15.32 -29.91 5.24
N ILE A 644 15.24 -29.83 3.91
CA ILE A 644 15.32 -28.57 3.16
C ILE A 644 14.17 -27.63 3.53
N ILE A 645 12.94 -28.17 3.62
CA ILE A 645 11.77 -27.40 4.03
C ILE A 645 11.93 -26.85 5.45
N ASP A 646 12.44 -27.65 6.41
CA ASP A 646 12.68 -27.17 7.77
C ASP A 646 13.77 -26.10 7.83
N VAL A 647 14.84 -26.23 7.02
CA VAL A 647 15.89 -25.21 6.89
C VAL A 647 15.30 -23.90 6.40
N LEU A 648 14.56 -23.89 5.29
CA LEU A 648 13.89 -22.70 4.76
C LEU A 648 12.93 -22.07 5.80
N ARG A 649 12.21 -22.91 6.54
CA ARG A 649 11.27 -22.48 7.57
C ARG A 649 11.99 -21.76 8.71
N ARG A 650 13.10 -22.32 9.22
CA ARG A 650 13.85 -21.79 10.38
C ARG A 650 14.85 -20.69 10.03
N ALA A 651 15.36 -20.65 8.81
CA ALA A 651 16.40 -19.72 8.41
C ALA A 651 15.99 -18.25 8.66
N ALA A 652 16.88 -17.49 9.30
CA ALA A 652 16.76 -16.06 9.55
C ALA A 652 17.26 -15.25 8.33
N ILE A 653 16.57 -15.40 7.20
CA ILE A 653 16.94 -14.84 5.91
C ILE A 653 16.12 -13.60 5.55
N ARG A 654 16.69 -12.74 4.71
CA ARG A 654 16.03 -11.53 4.20
C ARG A 654 14.75 -11.92 3.49
N ARG A 655 13.67 -11.20 3.81
CA ARG A 655 12.40 -11.31 3.09
C ARG A 655 12.49 -10.48 1.82
N SER A 656 12.10 -11.07 0.70
CA SER A 656 11.90 -10.40 -0.57
C SER A 656 10.42 -10.52 -0.98
N ALA A 657 10.02 -9.79 -2.02
CA ALA A 657 8.70 -9.89 -2.62
C ALA A 657 8.85 -10.41 -4.05
N ASP A 658 7.95 -11.30 -4.48
CA ASP A 658 7.85 -11.69 -5.89
C ASP A 658 7.16 -10.60 -6.73
N ASP A 659 7.04 -10.83 -8.04
CA ASP A 659 6.37 -9.91 -8.98
C ASP A 659 4.88 -9.70 -8.65
N ALA A 660 4.29 -10.56 -7.81
CA ALA A 660 2.93 -10.42 -7.29
C ALA A 660 2.88 -9.72 -5.90
N PHE A 661 4.01 -9.18 -5.44
CA PHE A 661 4.22 -8.54 -4.13
C PHE A 661 4.05 -9.48 -2.95
N GLN A 662 4.18 -10.79 -3.16
CA GLN A 662 4.06 -11.79 -2.11
C GLN A 662 5.39 -12.00 -1.41
N THR A 663 5.35 -12.01 -0.08
CA THR A 663 6.57 -12.20 0.71
C THR A 663 7.11 -13.62 0.55
N LEU A 664 8.41 -13.72 0.27
CA LEU A 664 9.14 -14.97 0.16
C LEU A 664 10.41 -14.97 1.01
N LYS A 665 10.83 -16.18 1.37
CA LYS A 665 12.13 -16.50 1.94
C LYS A 665 12.98 -17.12 0.84
N GLU A 666 14.21 -16.64 0.69
CA GLU A 666 15.13 -17.08 -0.36
C GLU A 666 16.50 -17.50 0.22
N LEU A 667 16.98 -18.66 -0.24
CA LEU A 667 18.35 -19.14 -0.06
C LEU A 667 19.10 -19.00 -1.38
N ILE A 668 20.16 -18.20 -1.37
CA ILE A 668 21.04 -18.01 -2.52
C ILE A 668 22.10 -19.10 -2.54
N ALA A 669 22.32 -19.69 -3.71
CA ALA A 669 23.31 -20.75 -3.96
C ALA A 669 23.16 -21.97 -3.04
N PHE A 670 21.91 -22.39 -2.81
CA PHE A 670 21.60 -23.58 -2.02
C PHE A 670 22.18 -24.84 -2.67
N LYS A 671 22.84 -25.67 -1.86
CA LYS A 671 23.50 -26.91 -2.30
C LYS A 671 22.90 -28.12 -1.59
N LEU A 672 22.57 -29.16 -2.34
CA LEU A 672 22.19 -30.48 -1.86
C LEU A 672 23.16 -31.53 -2.40
N VAL A 673 23.57 -32.49 -1.58
CA VAL A 673 24.35 -33.66 -2.00
C VAL A 673 23.58 -34.93 -1.63
N LEU A 674 23.27 -35.77 -2.63
CA LEU A 674 22.67 -37.07 -2.48
C LEU A 674 23.73 -38.18 -2.63
N GLU A 675 23.84 -39.04 -1.62
CA GLU A 675 24.83 -40.14 -1.62
C GLU A 675 24.36 -41.37 -2.41
N ALA A 676 23.04 -41.64 -2.40
CA ALA A 676 22.41 -42.74 -3.11
C ALA A 676 21.17 -42.22 -3.88
N PRO A 677 21.36 -41.38 -4.92
CA PRO A 677 20.27 -40.69 -5.62
C PRO A 677 19.24 -41.63 -6.26
N GLN A 678 19.60 -42.89 -6.51
CA GLN A 678 18.70 -43.89 -7.11
C GLN A 678 17.79 -44.58 -6.08
N GLN A 679 18.13 -44.51 -4.79
CA GLN A 679 17.30 -45.06 -3.71
C GLN A 679 16.25 -44.01 -3.31
N ASP A 680 14.99 -44.40 -3.28
CA ASP A 680 13.83 -43.55 -2.92
C ASP A 680 13.88 -42.14 -3.55
N PRO A 681 13.82 -42.05 -4.90
CA PRO A 681 13.97 -40.78 -5.62
C PRO A 681 12.74 -39.87 -5.49
N ILE A 682 11.61 -40.39 -5.00
CA ILE A 682 10.35 -39.66 -4.80
C ILE A 682 10.21 -39.36 -3.30
N PRO A 683 10.06 -38.09 -2.90
CA PRO A 683 9.80 -37.73 -1.51
C PRO A 683 8.57 -38.43 -0.95
N ALA A 684 8.61 -38.83 0.32
CA ALA A 684 7.50 -39.56 0.95
C ALA A 684 6.18 -38.78 0.89
N TYR A 685 6.24 -37.45 1.04
CA TYR A 685 5.10 -36.54 0.93
C TYR A 685 4.48 -36.50 -0.47
N LEU A 686 5.24 -36.87 -1.52
CA LEU A 686 4.81 -36.79 -2.93
C LEU A 686 4.65 -38.18 -3.57
N ARG A 687 4.40 -39.21 -2.75
CA ARG A 687 4.28 -40.58 -3.24
C ARG A 687 3.10 -40.76 -4.18
N ASP A 688 1.99 -40.08 -3.90
CA ASP A 688 0.76 -40.17 -4.67
C ASP A 688 0.88 -39.41 -6.01
N GLU A 689 1.72 -38.37 -6.04
CA GLU A 689 2.07 -37.54 -7.20
C GLU A 689 3.18 -38.17 -8.07
N GLY A 690 3.57 -39.42 -7.79
CA GLY A 690 4.62 -40.12 -8.55
C GLY A 690 4.35 -40.22 -10.06
N GLY A 691 3.07 -40.20 -10.46
CA GLY A 691 2.67 -40.13 -11.87
C GLY A 691 3.10 -38.81 -12.53
N ASP A 692 2.88 -37.69 -11.85
CA ASP A 692 3.18 -36.34 -12.34
C ASP A 692 4.69 -36.10 -12.39
N LEU A 693 5.43 -36.58 -11.39
CA LEU A 693 6.90 -36.54 -11.37
C LEU A 693 7.51 -37.26 -12.58
N ARG A 694 7.00 -38.44 -12.92
CA ARG A 694 7.43 -39.22 -14.10
C ARG A 694 7.09 -38.49 -15.40
N ARG A 695 5.88 -37.96 -15.50
CA ARG A 695 5.43 -37.20 -16.67
C ARG A 695 6.33 -35.99 -16.91
N TYR A 696 6.57 -35.18 -15.88
CA TYR A 696 7.48 -34.04 -15.94
C TYR A 696 8.88 -34.46 -16.44
N ALA A 697 9.47 -35.48 -15.84
CA ALA A 697 10.80 -35.95 -16.24
C ALA A 697 10.85 -36.29 -17.75
N SER A 698 9.81 -36.96 -18.27
CA SER A 698 9.72 -37.33 -19.68
C SER A 698 9.41 -36.17 -20.65
N GLU A 699 8.52 -35.24 -20.28
CA GLU A 699 8.09 -34.16 -21.17
C GLU A 699 9.10 -32.99 -21.19
N VAL A 700 9.87 -32.83 -20.11
CA VAL A 700 10.67 -31.63 -19.86
C VAL A 700 12.16 -31.90 -20.01
N LEU A 701 12.68 -32.97 -19.40
CA LEU A 701 14.12 -33.19 -19.25
C LEU A 701 14.66 -34.32 -20.13
N ILE A 702 13.90 -35.40 -20.29
CA ILE A 702 14.38 -36.66 -20.86
C ILE A 702 13.86 -36.85 -22.28
N GLY A 703 14.76 -37.21 -23.19
CA GLY A 703 14.42 -37.57 -24.56
C GLY A 703 14.50 -36.40 -25.54
N PRO A 704 14.69 -36.69 -26.84
CA PRO A 704 15.08 -35.71 -27.85
C PRO A 704 13.97 -34.71 -28.24
N GLN A 705 12.72 -34.99 -27.86
CA GLN A 705 11.56 -34.13 -28.11
C GLN A 705 11.10 -33.36 -26.85
N SER A 706 11.75 -33.58 -25.71
CA SER A 706 11.44 -32.85 -24.48
C SER A 706 11.96 -31.41 -24.54
N ARG A 707 11.39 -30.51 -23.73
CA ARG A 707 11.71 -29.07 -23.77
C ARG A 707 13.20 -28.77 -23.59
N ILE A 708 13.83 -29.38 -22.58
CA ILE A 708 15.26 -29.22 -22.28
C ILE A 708 16.06 -30.27 -23.04
N GLY A 709 15.59 -31.52 -23.18
CA GLY A 709 16.32 -32.56 -23.88
C GLY A 709 16.59 -32.23 -25.34
N LYS A 710 15.67 -31.51 -26.02
CA LYS A 710 15.92 -30.95 -27.35
C LYS A 710 17.11 -29.99 -27.35
N ILE A 711 17.15 -29.05 -26.40
CA ILE A 711 18.25 -28.06 -26.27
C ILE A 711 19.57 -28.76 -25.98
N LEU A 712 19.54 -29.81 -25.15
CA LEU A 712 20.74 -30.60 -24.85
C LEU A 712 21.25 -31.38 -26.06
N ALA A 713 20.35 -31.89 -26.92
CA ALA A 713 20.71 -32.62 -28.14
C ALA A 713 21.19 -31.70 -29.27
N GLU A 714 20.89 -30.40 -29.22
CA GLU A 714 21.35 -29.44 -30.23
C GLU A 714 22.89 -29.38 -30.28
N GLY A 715 23.43 -29.21 -31.50
CA GLY A 715 24.87 -29.07 -31.73
C GLY A 715 25.72 -30.31 -31.40
N GLY A 716 25.10 -31.47 -31.12
CA GLY A 716 25.81 -32.71 -30.79
C GLY A 716 26.47 -32.71 -29.40
N GLN A 717 25.98 -31.86 -28.49
CA GLN A 717 26.55 -31.69 -27.16
C GLN A 717 26.47 -32.99 -26.33
N VAL A 718 25.35 -33.72 -26.41
CA VAL A 718 25.18 -35.01 -25.72
C VAL A 718 26.18 -36.05 -26.24
N GLU A 719 26.41 -36.13 -27.55
CA GLU A 719 27.39 -37.05 -28.16
C GLU A 719 28.83 -36.69 -27.80
N ALA A 720 29.14 -35.39 -27.69
CA ALA A 720 30.45 -34.92 -27.25
C ALA A 720 30.67 -35.23 -25.75
N PHE A 721 29.66 -34.98 -24.93
CA PHE A 721 29.64 -35.30 -23.51
C PHE A 721 29.88 -36.80 -23.26
N ARG A 722 29.20 -37.68 -24.01
CA ARG A 722 29.41 -39.13 -23.92
C ARG A 722 30.81 -39.54 -24.31
N ARG A 723 31.32 -39.06 -25.44
CA ARG A 723 32.69 -39.36 -25.89
C ARG A 723 33.74 -38.95 -24.86
N GLU A 724 33.56 -37.81 -24.20
CA GLU A 724 34.46 -37.38 -23.13
C GLU A 724 34.40 -38.32 -21.92
N LEU A 725 33.21 -38.73 -21.48
CA LEU A 725 33.04 -39.72 -20.41
C LEU A 725 33.68 -41.07 -20.77
N GLU A 726 33.42 -41.59 -21.97
CA GLU A 726 34.01 -42.84 -22.46
C GLU A 726 35.54 -42.76 -22.49
N SER A 727 36.10 -41.62 -22.93
CA SER A 727 37.55 -41.44 -22.98
C SER A 727 38.22 -41.58 -21.61
N CYS A 728 37.51 -41.21 -20.54
CA CYS A 728 38.01 -41.26 -19.17
C CYS A 728 38.12 -42.69 -18.60
N TYR A 729 37.41 -43.66 -19.19
CA TYR A 729 37.40 -45.06 -18.75
C TYR A 729 38.08 -46.03 -19.73
N SER A 730 38.66 -45.51 -20.82
CA SER A 730 39.38 -46.32 -21.81
C SER A 730 40.72 -46.88 -21.28
N THR A 731 41.08 -48.09 -21.71
CA THR A 731 42.29 -48.80 -21.26
C THR A 731 43.56 -48.00 -21.54
N GLY A 732 44.32 -47.66 -20.49
CA GLY A 732 45.56 -46.88 -20.57
C GLY A 732 45.43 -45.38 -20.25
N ALA A 733 44.24 -44.90 -19.88
CA ALA A 733 44.06 -43.53 -19.38
C ALA A 733 44.74 -43.33 -18.02
N GLN A 734 45.57 -42.29 -17.87
CA GLN A 734 46.06 -41.85 -16.55
C GLN A 734 44.89 -41.35 -15.70
N HIS A 735 44.81 -41.73 -14.42
CA HIS A 735 43.87 -41.16 -13.44
C HIS A 735 43.98 -39.63 -13.44
N ARG A 736 42.94 -38.94 -13.93
CA ARG A 736 42.87 -37.47 -13.93
C ARG A 736 41.59 -37.01 -13.26
N SER A 737 41.64 -36.83 -11.94
CA SER A 737 40.53 -36.34 -11.10
C SER A 737 40.00 -34.94 -11.47
N THR A 738 40.57 -34.26 -12.46
CA THR A 738 40.23 -32.89 -12.87
C THR A 738 39.34 -32.81 -14.11
N ARG A 739 39.14 -33.91 -14.86
CA ARG A 739 38.29 -33.91 -16.05
C ARG A 739 36.81 -33.98 -15.68
N ARG A 740 36.00 -33.15 -16.34
CA ARG A 740 34.54 -33.11 -16.22
C ARG A 740 33.94 -33.06 -17.61
N ALA A 741 32.93 -33.87 -17.87
CA ALA A 741 32.05 -33.69 -19.01
C ALA A 741 30.98 -32.67 -18.63
N LEU A 742 30.62 -31.78 -19.57
CA LEU A 742 29.72 -30.65 -19.33
C LEU A 742 28.61 -30.60 -20.38
N LEU A 743 27.38 -30.43 -19.92
CA LEU A 743 26.25 -29.98 -20.72
C LEU A 743 25.83 -28.58 -20.23
N VAL A 744 25.54 -27.68 -21.15
CA VAL A 744 25.05 -26.32 -20.89
C VAL A 744 23.71 -26.13 -21.57
N VAL A 745 22.81 -25.43 -20.88
CA VAL A 745 21.57 -24.91 -21.46
C VAL A 745 21.76 -23.41 -21.70
N PRO A 746 21.92 -22.95 -22.95
CA PRO A 746 22.27 -21.57 -23.25
C PRO A 746 21.15 -20.60 -22.89
N HIS A 747 21.51 -19.39 -22.49
CA HIS A 747 20.56 -18.31 -22.28
C HIS A 747 20.06 -17.76 -23.63
N ALA A 748 18.76 -17.86 -23.86
CA ALA A 748 18.08 -17.36 -25.05
C ALA A 748 16.82 -16.58 -24.62
N PRO A 749 16.82 -15.23 -24.66
CA PRO A 749 15.65 -14.43 -24.32
C PRO A 749 14.45 -14.77 -25.21
N ARG A 750 13.25 -14.78 -24.63
CA ARG A 750 12.00 -14.95 -25.37
C ARG A 750 11.64 -13.68 -26.15
N PRO A 751 10.71 -13.75 -27.12
CA PRO A 751 10.27 -12.58 -27.89
C PRO A 751 9.72 -11.42 -27.05
N ASP A 752 9.20 -11.71 -25.86
CA ASP A 752 8.71 -10.73 -24.88
C ASP A 752 9.83 -10.14 -23.99
N GLY A 753 11.09 -10.49 -24.25
CA GLY A 753 12.25 -10.04 -23.48
C GLY A 753 12.49 -10.83 -22.19
N SER A 754 11.61 -11.77 -21.83
CA SER A 754 11.78 -12.59 -20.63
C SER A 754 12.96 -13.57 -20.77
N PRO A 755 13.71 -13.83 -19.69
CA PRO A 755 14.86 -14.71 -19.77
C PRO A 755 14.47 -16.18 -19.93
N SER A 756 15.21 -16.95 -20.73
CA SER A 756 15.05 -18.41 -20.82
C SER A 756 16.40 -19.11 -20.96
N PRO A 757 16.59 -20.33 -20.42
CA PRO A 757 15.66 -21.00 -19.49
C PRO A 757 15.68 -20.36 -18.09
N GLU A 758 14.57 -20.49 -17.37
CA GLU A 758 14.47 -20.12 -15.94
C GLU A 758 14.84 -21.30 -15.00
N GLY A 759 15.05 -22.50 -15.56
CA GLY A 759 15.32 -23.75 -14.84
C GLY A 759 16.77 -24.22 -14.92
N LEU A 760 17.00 -25.40 -15.50
CA LEU A 760 18.32 -26.04 -15.60
C LEU A 760 19.30 -25.18 -16.42
N VAL A 761 20.51 -24.98 -15.88
CA VAL A 761 21.58 -24.18 -16.47
C VAL A 761 22.71 -25.06 -16.99
N SER A 762 23.16 -26.04 -16.19
CA SER A 762 24.23 -26.95 -16.59
C SER A 762 24.20 -28.29 -15.86
N VAL A 763 24.78 -29.30 -16.50
CA VAL A 763 24.97 -30.65 -15.97
C VAL A 763 26.44 -31.02 -16.10
N TRP A 764 27.06 -31.44 -15.00
CA TRP A 764 28.46 -31.81 -14.94
C TRP A 764 28.55 -33.27 -14.52
N ALA A 765 29.40 -34.04 -15.19
CA ALA A 765 29.72 -35.40 -14.80
C ALA A 765 31.23 -35.53 -14.54
N SER A 766 31.55 -36.02 -13.35
CA SER A 766 32.93 -36.24 -12.88
C SER A 766 33.17 -37.73 -12.74
N PRO A 767 33.94 -38.34 -13.66
CA PRO A 767 34.27 -39.76 -13.59
C PRO A 767 35.23 -40.05 -12.44
N ARG A 768 35.00 -41.16 -11.72
CA ARG A 768 35.87 -41.71 -10.68
C ARG A 768 36.17 -43.15 -11.03
N VAL A 769 37.46 -43.43 -11.19
CA VAL A 769 37.95 -44.78 -11.48
C VAL A 769 38.31 -45.42 -10.14
N GLY A 770 37.69 -46.56 -9.84
CA GLY A 770 38.00 -47.35 -8.66
C GLY A 770 39.30 -48.14 -8.83
N ASP A 771 39.94 -48.53 -7.73
CA ASP A 771 41.08 -49.47 -7.75
C ASP A 771 40.58 -50.89 -8.15
N GLU A 772 41.47 -51.88 -8.37
CA GLU A 772 41.18 -53.20 -8.97
C GLU A 772 40.00 -54.03 -8.37
N ALA A 773 39.37 -53.57 -7.29
CA ALA A 773 38.18 -54.15 -6.65
C ALA A 773 36.97 -53.18 -6.50
N GLU A 774 37.06 -51.92 -6.92
CA GLU A 774 35.99 -50.91 -6.82
C GLU A 774 35.33 -50.60 -8.17
N GLU A 775 34.01 -50.37 -8.16
CA GLU A 775 33.23 -50.04 -9.37
C GLU A 775 33.55 -48.63 -9.88
N ASN A 776 33.53 -48.44 -11.21
CA ASN A 776 33.64 -47.12 -11.83
C ASN A 776 32.37 -46.30 -11.57
N ILE A 777 32.50 -45.16 -10.90
CA ILE A 777 31.36 -44.30 -10.53
C ILE A 777 31.44 -42.94 -11.21
N VAL A 778 30.29 -42.37 -11.57
CA VAL A 778 30.19 -41.00 -12.10
C VAL A 778 29.44 -40.13 -11.10
N ASP A 779 30.13 -39.12 -10.56
CA ASP A 779 29.50 -38.09 -9.74
C ASP A 779 28.87 -37.00 -10.63
N TRP A 780 27.73 -36.46 -10.21
CA TRP A 780 26.96 -35.51 -10.99
C TRP A 780 26.81 -34.17 -10.27
N VAL A 781 26.76 -33.07 -11.04
CA VAL A 781 26.35 -31.75 -10.55
C VAL A 781 25.29 -31.17 -11.48
N PHE A 782 24.13 -30.82 -10.94
CA PHE A 782 23.06 -30.12 -11.63
C PHE A 782 22.95 -28.70 -11.08
N VAL A 783 22.97 -27.71 -11.95
CA VAL A 783 22.82 -26.30 -11.57
C VAL A 783 21.50 -25.77 -12.12
N TRP A 784 20.63 -25.32 -11.22
CA TRP A 784 19.33 -24.74 -11.48
C TRP A 784 19.33 -23.26 -11.12
N ARG A 785 18.70 -22.43 -11.95
CA ARG A 785 18.67 -20.97 -11.75
C ARG A 785 17.71 -20.59 -10.62
N THR A 786 16.43 -20.87 -10.78
CA THR A 786 15.38 -20.49 -9.82
C THR A 786 14.50 -21.69 -9.51
N VAL A 787 14.29 -21.98 -8.22
CA VAL A 787 13.59 -23.17 -7.74
C VAL A 787 12.65 -22.78 -6.60
N GLU A 788 11.35 -23.05 -6.77
CA GLU A 788 10.36 -22.96 -5.69
C GLU A 788 10.40 -24.25 -4.85
N ALA A 789 10.34 -24.15 -3.53
CA ALA A 789 10.62 -25.25 -2.63
C ALA A 789 9.56 -26.37 -2.62
N PHE A 790 8.28 -26.07 -2.81
CA PHE A 790 7.21 -27.07 -2.73
C PHE A 790 6.92 -27.76 -4.05
N ILE A 791 7.04 -27.06 -5.18
CA ILE A 791 6.74 -27.60 -6.51
C ILE A 791 8.01 -27.75 -7.33
N GLY A 792 8.87 -26.73 -7.35
CA GLY A 792 10.05 -26.73 -8.20
C GLY A 792 11.06 -27.79 -7.79
N LEU A 793 11.37 -27.85 -6.49
CA LEU A 793 12.43 -28.70 -5.95
C LEU A 793 12.17 -30.21 -6.17
N PRO A 794 10.99 -30.78 -5.82
CA PRO A 794 10.77 -32.22 -6.00
C PRO A 794 10.87 -32.68 -7.45
N TYR A 795 10.25 -31.94 -8.36
CA TYR A 795 10.20 -32.27 -9.78
C TYR A 795 11.56 -32.12 -10.45
N SER A 796 12.26 -31.00 -10.19
CA SER A 796 13.59 -30.77 -10.75
C SER A 796 14.64 -31.73 -10.17
N LEU A 797 14.54 -32.10 -8.88
CA LEU A 797 15.42 -33.08 -8.26
C LEU A 797 15.19 -34.48 -8.82
N TYR A 798 13.93 -34.93 -8.88
CA TYR A 798 13.55 -36.21 -9.48
C TYR A 798 14.00 -36.27 -10.95
N GLY A 799 13.70 -35.22 -11.72
CA GLY A 799 14.10 -35.09 -13.11
C GLY A 799 15.62 -35.11 -13.31
N SER A 800 16.39 -34.48 -12.42
CA SER A 800 17.87 -34.52 -12.44
C SER A 800 18.40 -35.95 -12.25
N ILE A 801 17.82 -36.69 -11.30
CA ILE A 801 18.17 -38.11 -11.05
C ILE A 801 17.88 -38.95 -12.29
N GLN A 802 16.69 -38.79 -12.89
CA GLN A 802 16.28 -39.55 -14.06
C GLN A 802 17.10 -39.20 -15.32
N LEU A 803 17.45 -37.92 -15.51
CA LEU A 803 18.30 -37.48 -16.62
C LEU A 803 19.72 -38.06 -16.49
N ALA A 804 20.31 -38.04 -15.30
CA ALA A 804 21.60 -38.69 -15.07
C ALA A 804 21.55 -40.21 -15.35
N GLN A 805 20.46 -40.88 -14.96
CA GLN A 805 20.24 -42.30 -15.27
C GLN A 805 20.14 -42.56 -16.78
N SER A 806 19.37 -41.76 -17.52
CA SER A 806 19.24 -41.87 -18.98
C SER A 806 20.59 -41.65 -19.68
N LEU A 807 21.37 -40.64 -19.26
CA LEU A 807 22.68 -40.36 -19.83
C LEU A 807 23.69 -41.49 -19.58
N LEU A 808 23.60 -42.20 -18.45
CA LEU A 808 24.41 -43.39 -18.15
C LEU A 808 23.95 -44.62 -18.95
N ALA A 809 22.64 -44.84 -19.09
CA ALA A 809 22.08 -46.01 -19.76
C ALA A 809 22.37 -46.05 -21.26
N GLU A 810 22.40 -44.88 -21.92
CA GLU A 810 22.65 -44.75 -23.37
C GLU A 810 24.15 -44.80 -23.74
N GLY A 811 25.06 -44.95 -22.77
CA GLY A 811 26.52 -44.90 -22.93
C GLY A 811 27.28 -46.23 -22.79
N VAL A 812 26.63 -47.39 -23.02
CA VAL A 812 27.31 -48.71 -22.97
C VAL A 812 27.71 -49.16 -24.39
N PRO A 813 29.02 -49.23 -24.73
CA PRO A 813 29.46 -49.76 -26.02
C PRO A 813 29.32 -51.28 -26.07
N THR A 814 28.75 -51.79 -27.16
CA THR A 814 28.60 -53.22 -27.47
C THR A 814 29.91 -53.96 -27.85
N GLY A 815 31.08 -53.46 -27.45
CA GLY A 815 32.37 -53.93 -28.00
C GLY A 815 33.60 -53.99 -27.08
N ALA A 816 33.47 -53.83 -25.76
CA ALA A 816 34.62 -53.94 -24.84
C ALA A 816 34.66 -55.33 -24.15
N PRO A 817 35.83 -56.00 -24.06
CA PRO A 817 35.98 -57.20 -23.26
C PRO A 817 35.92 -56.78 -21.79
N THR A 818 34.92 -57.31 -21.07
CA THR A 818 34.44 -56.94 -19.72
C THR A 818 33.68 -55.60 -19.61
N PRO A 819 32.37 -55.61 -19.29
CA PRO A 819 31.64 -54.40 -18.97
C PRO A 819 31.98 -53.99 -17.54
N THR A 820 32.89 -53.04 -17.34
CA THR A 820 32.85 -52.26 -16.10
C THR A 820 31.60 -51.42 -16.13
N GLN A 821 30.55 -51.89 -15.46
CA GLN A 821 29.24 -51.25 -15.40
C GLN A 821 29.39 -49.88 -14.72
N LEU A 822 29.32 -48.80 -15.50
CA LEU A 822 29.36 -47.44 -14.96
C LEU A 822 28.16 -47.23 -14.04
N ARG A 823 28.43 -46.92 -12.77
CA ARG A 823 27.38 -46.67 -11.78
C ARG A 823 27.23 -45.18 -11.51
N MET A 824 26.01 -44.79 -11.16
CA MET A 824 25.75 -43.45 -10.63
C MET A 824 26.36 -43.33 -9.23
N GLY A 825 27.26 -42.35 -9.07
CA GLY A 825 27.84 -41.94 -7.80
C GLY A 825 26.98 -40.91 -7.08
N GLN A 826 27.61 -39.92 -6.46
CA GLN A 826 26.89 -38.86 -5.76
C GLN A 826 26.25 -37.89 -6.75
N LEU A 827 25.11 -37.30 -6.38
CA LEU A 827 24.48 -36.22 -7.14
C LEU A 827 24.48 -34.94 -6.29
N THR A 828 25.13 -33.91 -6.79
CA THR A 828 25.06 -32.56 -6.25
C THR A 828 24.01 -31.77 -7.01
N TYR A 829 23.03 -31.23 -6.30
CA TYR A 829 22.01 -30.33 -6.83
C TYR A 829 22.27 -28.93 -6.29
N VAL A 830 22.39 -27.95 -7.17
CA VAL A 830 22.62 -26.55 -6.82
C VAL A 830 21.46 -25.72 -7.33
N ALA A 831 20.75 -25.03 -6.44
CA ALA A 831 19.79 -23.99 -6.79
C ALA A 831 20.44 -22.63 -6.53
N LEU A 832 20.64 -21.82 -7.57
CA LEU A 832 21.18 -20.47 -7.42
C LEU A 832 20.23 -19.57 -6.63
N SER A 833 18.92 -19.82 -6.75
CA SER A 833 17.86 -19.28 -5.90
C SER A 833 16.89 -20.41 -5.54
N LEU A 834 16.80 -20.75 -4.25
CA LEU A 834 15.77 -21.62 -3.70
C LEU A 834 14.84 -20.79 -2.81
N HIS A 835 13.55 -20.74 -3.10
CA HIS A 835 12.62 -19.88 -2.38
C HIS A 835 11.31 -20.57 -1.98
N MET A 836 10.67 -20.01 -0.95
CA MET A 836 9.38 -20.46 -0.42
C MET A 836 8.54 -19.27 0.06
N ARG A 837 7.24 -19.27 -0.23
CA ARG A 837 6.30 -18.25 0.30
C ARG A 837 6.08 -18.43 1.81
N VAL A 838 5.75 -17.34 2.51
CA VAL A 838 5.69 -17.32 3.99
C VAL A 838 4.30 -17.03 4.58
N ASP A 839 3.24 -17.16 3.78
CA ASP A 839 1.86 -17.01 4.26
C ASP A 839 1.42 -18.18 5.17
N GLY A 840 0.22 -18.05 5.76
CA GLY A 840 -0.31 -19.03 6.72
C GLY A 840 -0.47 -20.44 6.15
N VAL A 841 -0.87 -20.57 4.88
CA VAL A 841 -1.09 -21.87 4.22
C VAL A 841 0.26 -22.54 3.95
N HIS A 842 1.22 -21.81 3.38
CA HIS A 842 2.57 -22.33 3.12
C HIS A 842 3.29 -22.75 4.40
N ARG A 843 3.09 -22.02 5.51
CA ARG A 843 3.63 -22.44 6.82
C ARG A 843 3.02 -23.76 7.32
N ARG A 844 1.71 -23.96 7.13
CA ARG A 844 1.05 -25.22 7.50
C ARG A 844 1.56 -26.39 6.65
N ILE A 845 1.74 -26.18 5.34
CA ILE A 845 2.34 -27.17 4.45
C ILE A 845 3.76 -27.52 4.89
N ALA A 846 4.60 -26.50 5.12
CA ALA A 846 5.96 -26.72 5.60
C ALA A 846 5.97 -27.54 6.90
N LYS A 847 5.11 -27.16 7.86
CA LYS A 847 4.99 -27.88 9.13
C LYS A 847 4.53 -29.32 8.92
N ARG A 848 3.52 -29.56 8.07
CA ARG A 848 3.00 -30.90 7.78
C ARG A 848 4.04 -31.80 7.13
N ILE A 849 4.82 -31.29 6.17
CA ILE A 849 5.93 -32.03 5.56
C ILE A 849 6.94 -32.47 6.62
N VAL A 850 7.29 -31.57 7.53
CA VAL A 850 8.23 -31.86 8.63
C VAL A 850 7.63 -32.83 9.65
N ASP A 851 6.36 -32.67 10.01
CA ASP A 851 5.67 -33.54 10.98
C ASP A 851 5.52 -34.96 10.43
N LEU A 852 5.11 -35.14 9.17
CA LEU A 852 4.97 -36.45 8.52
C LEU A 852 6.30 -37.21 8.33
N SER A 853 7.43 -36.50 8.42
CA SER A 853 8.77 -37.09 8.31
C SER A 853 9.48 -37.22 9.65
N SER A 854 8.83 -36.80 10.74
CA SER A 854 9.32 -36.92 12.12
C SER A 854 9.00 -38.26 12.78
N ASP A 855 8.03 -39.00 12.22
CA ASP A 855 7.76 -40.42 12.48
C ASP A 855 8.62 -41.31 11.56
#